data_AF-A0A1A0RHI6-F1
#
_entry.id   AF-A0A1A0RHI6-F1
#
_cell.length_a   1.000
_cell.length_b   1.000
_cell.length_c   1.000
_cell.angle_alpha   90.00
_cell.angle_beta   90.00
_cell.angle_gamma   90.00
#
_symmetry.space_group_name_H-M   'P 1'
#
loop_
_entity.id
_entity.type
_entity.pdbx_description
1 polymer ?
#
loop_
_entity_poly.entity_id
_entity_poly.type
_entity_poly.pdbx_seq_one_letter_code
_entity_poly.pdbx_strand_id
1 'polypeptide(L)'
;MSSHSGTQNRSGIARFIRVLAVPILLGWVALTILTNVFVPPLEKVGEENTVGLSAKDAPAMIAMRKIGSDFQEFDSDSNAMVVLEGEQPLGDDAHHYYDGIVDKLEADTAHVQHVADFWGDPLTASGAQSNDGKAAYVQVYLRGNQGETLANESVAAVRDIVNQSSPPAGIKVYVTGGAPLVSDQHHAGDKSVARVTAITLVVIAVMLLLVYRSIATMILVLLMVFMELGAARGIVALLAHTGVIGLSTFAVNLLTLMVIAAGTDYAIFAIGRYQEARGAREDRETAYYTMFRGTSHVVLGSGMTIAGAMLCLSFTRLPYFQTMGVPCAVGTFVAVIAALTMGPAVIVIGSRFGRFEPKRSIRSRGWRRVGIAVVRWPGPILAATMGLALIGLLTLPGYKTNYDARKYLPSDLTANVGYAAAERHFSAARMNPELLMIETDRDLRNPADFLVIDKIAKGIVRVPGVSRVQAITRPNGRPIEHTSIPFLLSRQGTTNTMNRKYNQDRMADMLVQADEMQKTIDTMERMSQLTLQMADITHSMVTKTKTMTLDIAELRNNIGDFDDWLRPLRNYFYWEPHCADIPVCWSLRSIFDTLDGIDALTDDVQELVPDLEHLDTLMPQLAALMPEQIESMKSMKTMMLTQRATQAGQQDQMAAMQENSTAMGKAFDEARNDDTFYLPPEAFDNKDFKRGMKNFISPDGKSVRFIISHEGDPATPEGVSHVEPIKLAAKEALKGTPLEGSKIYLAGTAATYKDMKDGSFYDLMIAGIAAVSLIFIIMLLITRSVVAAAVIVGTVLLSLGASFGLSVLVWQHLLGLELHWMVLAMSVILLLAVGSDYNLLLVSRFKEELSGGLKTGIIRAMAGTGSVVTSAGLVFAFTMASFAFSDLKVMAQVGTTIALGLLFDTLIVRSFMTPAIAALLGRWFWWPQVIQSAASKRRLASLKQDHNIQSVYTAQT
;
A
#
# COMPACT_ATOMS: atom_id res chain seq x y z
N MET A 1 15.38 -58.11 62.30
CA MET A 1 14.72 -59.29 61.68
C MET A 1 14.60 -59.05 60.19
N SER A 2 15.22 -59.95 59.44
CA SER A 2 15.14 -60.27 58.00
C SER A 2 14.79 -59.16 56.98
N SER A 3 15.80 -58.88 56.16
CA SER A 3 15.71 -58.71 54.70
C SER A 3 14.38 -59.16 54.06
N HIS A 4 13.49 -58.21 53.80
CA HIS A 4 12.60 -58.32 52.64
C HIS A 4 13.24 -57.54 51.50
N SER A 5 14.02 -58.28 50.69
CA SER A 5 14.38 -57.93 49.33
C SER A 5 13.09 -57.82 48.50
N GLY A 6 12.43 -56.67 48.57
CA GLY A 6 11.39 -56.33 47.61
C GLY A 6 12.06 -56.19 46.25
N THR A 7 11.80 -57.15 45.37
CA THR A 7 12.07 -57.05 43.93
C THR A 7 11.36 -55.81 43.40
N GLN A 8 12.04 -54.66 43.47
CA GLN A 8 11.55 -53.42 42.88
C GLN A 8 11.42 -53.65 41.39
N ASN A 9 10.22 -53.42 40.87
CA ASN A 9 9.83 -53.67 39.48
C ASN A 9 10.71 -52.85 38.53
N ARG A 10 11.83 -53.43 38.06
CA ARG A 10 12.78 -52.78 37.15
C ARG A 10 12.15 -52.76 35.75
N SER A 11 11.82 -51.56 35.26
CA SER A 11 11.26 -51.39 33.92
C SER A 11 12.16 -52.05 32.85
N GLY A 12 11.56 -52.86 31.98
CA GLY A 12 12.27 -53.54 30.89
C GLY A 12 13.00 -52.58 29.96
N ILE A 13 12.40 -51.41 29.68
CA ILE A 13 12.97 -50.35 28.85
C ILE A 13 14.23 -49.76 29.51
N ALA A 14 14.16 -49.45 30.82
CA ALA A 14 15.29 -48.92 31.56
C ALA A 14 16.48 -49.89 31.58
N ARG A 15 16.20 -51.21 31.69
CA ARG A 15 17.22 -52.25 31.64
C ARG A 15 17.84 -52.36 30.24
N PHE A 16 17.04 -52.33 29.19
CA PHE A 16 17.50 -52.37 27.80
C PHE A 16 18.46 -51.21 27.49
N ILE A 17 18.06 -49.98 27.83
CA ILE A 17 18.89 -48.78 27.62
C ILE A 17 20.23 -48.88 28.38
N ARG A 18 20.21 -49.41 29.61
CA ARG A 18 21.43 -49.57 30.40
C ARG A 18 22.40 -50.61 29.82
N VAL A 19 21.89 -51.73 29.33
CA VAL A 19 22.71 -52.80 28.72
C VAL A 19 23.29 -52.33 27.38
N LEU A 20 22.48 -51.64 26.58
CA LEU A 20 22.87 -51.14 25.26
C LEU A 20 23.35 -49.68 25.28
N ALA A 21 23.81 -49.16 26.41
CA ALA A 21 24.18 -47.75 26.55
C ALA A 21 25.24 -47.30 25.53
N VAL A 22 26.25 -48.14 25.27
CA VAL A 22 27.31 -47.84 24.29
C VAL A 22 26.79 -47.93 22.85
N PRO A 23 26.10 -49.02 22.42
CA PRO A 23 25.45 -49.06 21.11
C PRO A 23 24.46 -47.92 20.84
N ILE A 24 23.65 -47.53 21.83
CA ILE A 24 22.68 -46.43 21.68
C ILE A 24 23.41 -45.11 21.44
N LEU A 25 24.46 -44.82 22.22
CA LEU A 25 25.24 -43.60 22.06
C LEU A 25 25.97 -43.57 20.71
N LEU A 26 26.56 -44.69 20.30
CA LEU A 26 27.17 -44.81 18.96
C LEU A 26 26.14 -44.68 17.84
N GLY A 27 24.91 -45.18 18.04
CA GLY A 27 23.80 -45.03 17.11
C GLY A 27 23.38 -43.57 16.93
N TRP A 28 23.30 -42.80 18.01
CA TRP A 28 23.04 -41.36 17.94
C TRP A 28 24.18 -40.59 17.28
N VAL A 29 25.44 -40.90 17.62
CA VAL A 29 26.61 -40.32 16.96
C VAL A 29 26.59 -40.62 15.46
N ALA A 30 26.31 -41.88 15.08
CA ALA A 30 26.20 -42.28 13.69
C ALA A 30 25.05 -41.56 12.99
N LEU A 31 23.88 -41.43 13.63
CA LEU A 31 22.75 -40.69 13.09
C LEU A 31 23.07 -39.21 12.86
N THR A 32 23.69 -38.54 13.84
CA THR A 32 24.14 -37.16 13.71
C THR A 32 25.16 -37.01 12.58
N ILE A 33 26.15 -37.90 12.48
CA ILE A 33 27.14 -37.85 11.40
C ILE A 33 26.47 -38.12 10.04
N LEU A 34 25.65 -39.16 9.93
CA LEU A 34 24.97 -39.52 8.68
C LEU A 34 24.10 -38.37 8.19
N THR A 35 23.28 -37.80 9.06
CA THR A 35 22.38 -36.70 8.69
C THR A 35 23.11 -35.40 8.39
N ASN A 36 24.26 -35.09 9.00
CA ASN A 36 24.99 -33.84 8.73
C ASN A 36 26.01 -33.97 7.58
N VAL A 37 26.41 -35.19 7.20
CA VAL A 37 27.35 -35.44 6.09
C VAL A 37 26.62 -35.71 4.78
N PHE A 38 25.54 -36.48 4.81
CA PHE A 38 24.82 -36.89 3.59
C PHE A 38 23.65 -35.96 3.23
N VAL A 39 23.20 -35.11 4.16
CA VAL A 39 22.18 -34.09 3.91
C VAL A 39 22.86 -32.72 3.99
N PRO A 40 22.55 -31.78 3.07
CA PRO A 40 23.06 -30.43 3.21
C PRO A 40 22.65 -29.80 4.56
N PRO A 41 23.43 -28.83 5.08
CA PRO A 41 23.09 -28.15 6.33
C PRO A 41 21.67 -27.58 6.28
N LEU A 42 21.01 -27.56 7.44
CA LEU A 42 19.62 -27.09 7.55
C LEU A 42 19.44 -25.66 7.02
N GLU A 43 20.46 -24.83 7.16
CA GLU A 43 20.51 -23.47 6.61
C GLU A 43 20.42 -23.49 5.09
N LYS A 44 21.24 -24.32 4.42
CA LYS A 44 21.26 -24.44 2.96
C LYS A 44 19.98 -25.07 2.42
N VAL A 45 19.49 -26.13 3.06
CA VAL A 45 18.20 -26.74 2.69
C VAL A 45 17.05 -25.76 2.93
N GLY A 46 17.17 -24.95 3.99
CA GLY A 46 16.28 -23.85 4.29
C GLY A 46 16.24 -22.83 3.16
N GLU A 47 17.41 -22.36 2.70
CA GLU A 47 17.56 -21.45 1.56
C GLU A 47 16.99 -22.04 0.26
N GLU A 48 17.24 -23.33 -0.02
CA GLU A 48 16.79 -23.99 -1.25
C GLU A 48 15.28 -24.28 -1.27
N ASN A 49 14.67 -24.55 -0.11
CA ASN A 49 13.26 -24.94 0.05
C ASN A 49 12.47 -23.92 0.89
N THR A 50 12.79 -22.63 0.75
CA THR A 50 11.99 -21.60 1.43
C THR A 50 10.61 -21.50 0.80
N VAL A 51 9.61 -21.40 1.67
CA VAL A 51 8.21 -21.19 1.27
C VAL A 51 7.83 -19.72 1.43
N GLY A 52 6.98 -19.24 0.51
CA GLY A 52 6.52 -17.85 0.54
C GLY A 52 5.87 -17.46 1.87
N LEU A 53 6.19 -16.26 2.36
CA LEU A 53 5.73 -15.73 3.65
C LEU A 53 4.31 -15.12 3.57
N SER A 54 3.81 -14.89 2.35
CA SER A 54 2.50 -14.29 2.12
C SER A 54 1.37 -15.31 2.13
N ALA A 55 0.27 -14.98 2.82
CA ALA A 55 -0.90 -15.84 2.86
C ALA A 55 -1.59 -15.90 1.48
N LYS A 56 -1.54 -17.07 0.84
CA LYS A 56 -2.10 -17.30 -0.51
C LYS A 56 -3.62 -17.07 -0.58
N ASP A 57 -4.32 -17.26 0.54
CA ASP A 57 -5.77 -17.12 0.66
C ASP A 57 -6.22 -15.72 1.12
N ALA A 58 -5.28 -14.79 1.36
CA ALA A 58 -5.61 -13.44 1.80
C ALA A 58 -6.25 -12.62 0.65
N PRO A 59 -7.38 -11.91 0.89
CA PRO A 59 -8.05 -11.11 -0.13
C PRO A 59 -7.13 -10.14 -0.88
N ALA A 60 -6.21 -9.45 -0.20
CA ALA A 60 -5.26 -8.52 -0.80
C ALA A 60 -4.25 -9.23 -1.70
N MET A 61 -3.79 -10.42 -1.32
CA MET A 61 -2.86 -11.23 -2.12
C MET A 61 -3.53 -11.81 -3.36
N ILE A 62 -4.78 -12.26 -3.23
CA ILE A 62 -5.60 -12.70 -4.36
C ILE A 62 -5.86 -11.52 -5.31
N ALA A 63 -6.20 -10.35 -4.77
CA ALA A 63 -6.38 -9.13 -5.55
C ALA A 63 -5.09 -8.75 -6.29
N MET A 64 -3.94 -8.79 -5.63
CA MET A 64 -2.65 -8.43 -6.24
C MET A 64 -2.32 -9.34 -7.43
N ARG A 65 -2.44 -10.66 -7.26
CA ARG A 65 -2.21 -11.63 -8.35
C ARG A 65 -3.22 -11.49 -9.49
N LYS A 66 -4.48 -11.22 -9.16
CA LYS A 66 -5.54 -11.02 -10.16
C LYS A 66 -5.32 -9.73 -10.96
N ILE A 67 -4.87 -8.65 -10.31
CA ILE A 67 -4.45 -7.40 -10.98
C ILE A 67 -3.28 -7.69 -11.92
N GLY A 68 -2.22 -8.32 -11.43
CA GLY A 68 -1.06 -8.65 -12.27
C GLY A 68 -1.43 -9.54 -13.46
N SER A 69 -2.30 -10.54 -13.26
CA SER A 69 -2.77 -11.44 -14.32
C SER A 69 -3.64 -10.75 -15.37
N ASP A 70 -4.59 -9.90 -14.96
CA ASP A 70 -5.50 -9.21 -15.88
C ASP A 70 -4.77 -8.14 -16.71
N PHE A 71 -3.74 -7.52 -16.13
CA PHE A 71 -2.87 -6.57 -16.82
C PHE A 71 -1.72 -7.24 -17.58
N GLN A 72 -1.53 -8.56 -17.43
CA GLN A 72 -0.41 -9.33 -18.02
C GLN A 72 0.97 -8.82 -17.59
N GLU A 73 1.07 -8.30 -16.36
CA GLU A 73 2.29 -7.72 -15.81
C GLU A 73 3.05 -8.71 -14.91
N PHE A 74 2.35 -9.37 -13.98
CA PHE A 74 2.99 -10.27 -13.02
C PHE A 74 2.04 -11.32 -12.43
N ASP A 75 2.59 -12.42 -11.93
CA ASP A 75 1.87 -13.47 -11.21
C ASP A 75 2.41 -13.74 -9.79
N SER A 76 3.49 -13.06 -9.42
CA SER A 76 4.13 -13.13 -8.10
C SER A 76 3.64 -12.02 -7.17
N ASP A 77 4.04 -12.09 -5.90
CA ASP A 77 3.89 -11.02 -4.93
C ASP A 77 5.20 -10.27 -4.64
N SER A 78 6.24 -10.54 -5.41
CA SER A 78 7.60 -10.03 -5.18
C SER A 78 7.83 -8.76 -5.98
N ASN A 79 8.19 -7.67 -5.30
CA ASN A 79 8.56 -6.42 -5.93
C ASN A 79 9.85 -5.83 -5.33
N ALA A 80 10.63 -5.19 -6.18
CA ALA A 80 11.74 -4.33 -5.82
C ALA A 80 11.48 -2.91 -6.34
N MET A 81 11.88 -1.92 -5.55
CA MET A 81 11.89 -0.53 -5.91
C MET A 81 13.34 -0.10 -6.11
N VAL A 82 13.67 0.40 -7.30
CA VAL A 82 14.98 1.02 -7.55
C VAL A 82 14.81 2.52 -7.44
N VAL A 83 15.55 3.14 -6.52
CA VAL A 83 15.44 4.56 -6.18
C VAL A 83 16.72 5.26 -6.61
N LEU A 84 16.57 6.33 -7.39
CA LEU A 84 17.62 7.24 -7.79
C LEU A 84 17.53 8.50 -6.93
N GLU A 85 18.62 8.87 -6.27
CA GLU A 85 18.75 10.06 -5.44
C GLU A 85 19.91 10.91 -5.97
N GLY A 86 19.62 12.14 -6.38
CA GLY A 86 20.60 13.13 -6.84
C GLY A 86 20.82 14.25 -5.82
N GLU A 87 22.05 14.75 -5.70
CA GLU A 87 22.33 15.96 -4.92
C GLU A 87 21.70 17.22 -5.56
N GLN A 88 21.57 17.20 -6.89
CA GLN A 88 20.92 18.20 -7.74
C GLN A 88 19.66 17.60 -8.40
N PRO A 89 18.74 18.44 -8.93
CA PRO A 89 17.62 17.94 -9.72
C PRO A 89 18.08 17.00 -10.83
N LEU A 90 17.39 15.88 -11.01
CA LEU A 90 17.71 14.86 -12.00
C LEU A 90 17.55 15.46 -13.41
N GLY A 91 18.64 15.50 -14.17
CA GLY A 91 18.69 15.98 -15.55
C GLY A 91 18.79 14.85 -16.58
N ASP A 92 19.14 15.19 -17.81
CA ASP A 92 19.16 14.24 -18.95
C ASP A 92 20.14 13.07 -18.74
N ASP A 93 21.30 13.30 -18.12
CA ASP A 93 22.26 12.24 -17.78
C ASP A 93 21.66 11.20 -16.82
N ALA A 94 20.78 11.63 -15.90
CA ALA A 94 20.08 10.76 -14.99
C ALA A 94 19.02 9.92 -15.71
N HIS A 95 18.31 10.53 -16.67
CA HIS A 95 17.35 9.84 -17.54
C HIS A 95 18.05 8.79 -18.39
N HIS A 96 19.14 9.12 -19.09
CA HIS A 96 19.89 8.14 -19.88
C HIS A 96 20.43 6.97 -19.06
N TYR A 97 20.91 7.25 -17.85
CA TYR A 97 21.33 6.20 -16.94
C TYR A 97 20.17 5.31 -16.47
N TYR A 98 19.01 5.93 -16.20
CA TYR A 98 17.78 5.23 -15.82
C TYR A 98 17.24 4.35 -16.93
N ASP A 99 17.11 4.87 -18.15
CA ASP A 99 16.66 4.13 -19.33
C ASP A 99 17.57 2.91 -19.55
N GLY A 100 18.89 3.09 -19.40
CA GLY A 100 19.85 1.98 -19.48
C GLY A 100 19.74 0.94 -18.37
N ILE A 101 19.20 1.28 -17.19
CA ILE A 101 18.84 0.30 -16.16
C ILE A 101 17.54 -0.41 -16.54
N VAL A 102 16.52 0.34 -16.93
CA VAL A 102 15.20 -0.21 -17.31
C VAL A 102 15.34 -1.21 -18.45
N ASP A 103 16.07 -0.88 -19.51
CA ASP A 103 16.34 -1.77 -20.64
C ASP A 103 16.99 -3.10 -20.21
N LYS A 104 17.95 -3.05 -19.27
CA LYS A 104 18.62 -4.25 -18.74
C LYS A 104 17.70 -5.08 -17.87
N LEU A 105 16.83 -4.42 -17.07
CA LEU A 105 15.85 -5.10 -16.23
C LEU A 105 14.77 -5.78 -17.08
N GLU A 106 14.29 -5.12 -18.13
CA GLU A 106 13.32 -5.70 -19.07
C GLU A 106 13.92 -6.86 -19.89
N ALA A 107 15.22 -6.80 -20.20
CA ALA A 107 15.92 -7.88 -20.88
C ALA A 107 16.06 -9.15 -20.02
N ASP A 108 16.10 -9.03 -18.68
CA ASP A 108 16.20 -10.16 -17.76
C ASP A 108 14.83 -10.82 -17.46
N THR A 109 14.28 -11.49 -18.48
CA THR A 109 13.00 -12.22 -18.38
C THR A 109 13.04 -13.43 -17.43
N ALA A 110 14.23 -13.84 -16.98
CA ALA A 110 14.42 -14.95 -16.05
C ALA A 110 14.15 -14.55 -14.59
N HIS A 111 14.40 -13.29 -14.23
CA HIS A 111 14.22 -12.78 -12.86
C HIS A 111 13.19 -11.66 -12.76
N VAL A 112 12.97 -10.91 -13.83
CA VAL A 112 12.02 -9.79 -13.90
C VAL A 112 10.81 -10.21 -14.73
N GLN A 113 9.61 -9.95 -14.20
CA GLN A 113 8.35 -10.18 -14.91
C GLN A 113 7.90 -8.91 -15.63
N HIS A 114 7.97 -7.78 -14.93
CA HIS A 114 7.53 -6.50 -15.44
C HIS A 114 8.22 -5.34 -14.74
N VAL A 115 8.55 -4.31 -15.50
CA VAL A 115 9.07 -3.04 -15.00
C VAL A 115 7.98 -1.99 -15.19
N ALA A 116 7.46 -1.46 -14.10
CA ALA A 116 6.50 -0.36 -14.13
C ALA A 116 7.26 0.97 -14.26
N ASP A 117 7.71 1.26 -15.48
CA ASP A 117 8.36 2.50 -15.84
C ASP A 117 7.32 3.63 -16.01
N PHE A 118 7.25 4.50 -15.00
CA PHE A 118 6.50 5.73 -15.08
C PHE A 118 7.38 6.95 -15.36
N TRP A 119 8.70 6.87 -15.17
CA TRP A 119 9.59 8.04 -15.28
C TRP A 119 10.13 8.25 -16.70
N GLY A 120 10.25 7.19 -17.50
CA GLY A 120 10.66 7.23 -18.89
C GLY A 120 9.63 7.88 -19.83
N ASP A 121 8.34 7.93 -19.46
CA ASP A 121 7.31 8.68 -20.21
C ASP A 121 7.01 10.04 -19.53
N PRO A 122 7.20 11.18 -20.23
CA PRO A 122 6.88 12.51 -19.71
C PRO A 122 5.45 12.67 -19.18
N LEU A 123 4.47 11.91 -19.71
CA LEU A 123 3.07 11.97 -19.28
C LEU A 123 2.88 11.38 -17.88
N THR A 124 3.70 10.39 -17.51
CA THR A 124 3.61 9.69 -16.22
C THR A 124 4.76 10.04 -15.27
N ALA A 125 5.77 10.78 -15.73
CA ALA A 125 6.98 11.12 -14.99
C ALA A 125 6.68 11.79 -13.65
N SER A 126 5.66 12.66 -13.61
CA SER A 126 5.22 13.33 -12.38
C SER A 126 4.70 12.38 -11.28
N GLY A 127 4.37 11.13 -11.65
CA GLY A 127 3.97 10.08 -10.73
C GLY A 127 5.15 9.44 -9.98
N ALA A 128 6.30 9.29 -10.66
CA ALA A 128 7.50 8.62 -10.15
C ALA A 128 8.63 9.57 -9.71
N GLN A 129 8.59 10.84 -10.14
CA GLN A 129 9.55 11.86 -9.72
C GLN A 129 9.10 12.58 -8.44
N SER A 130 10.06 12.95 -7.60
CA SER A 130 9.83 13.73 -6.39
C SER A 130 9.44 15.17 -6.71
N ASN A 131 8.75 15.83 -5.78
CA ASN A 131 8.30 17.21 -5.99
C ASN A 131 9.47 18.22 -6.08
N ASP A 132 10.65 17.88 -5.54
CA ASP A 132 11.87 18.67 -5.63
C ASP A 132 12.75 18.31 -6.85
N GLY A 133 12.32 17.33 -7.65
CA GLY A 133 13.01 16.86 -8.86
C GLY A 133 14.31 16.09 -8.60
N LYS A 134 14.69 15.85 -7.34
CA LYS A 134 15.98 15.24 -6.96
C LYS A 134 15.95 13.72 -6.85
N ALA A 135 14.77 13.11 -6.84
CA ALA A 135 14.64 11.67 -6.76
C ALA A 135 13.60 11.13 -7.74
N ALA A 136 13.83 9.91 -8.20
CA ALA A 136 12.90 9.15 -9.04
C ALA A 136 12.96 7.68 -8.62
N TYR A 137 11.88 6.93 -8.81
CA TYR A 137 11.87 5.49 -8.56
C TYR A 137 11.19 4.71 -9.67
N VAL A 138 11.57 3.45 -9.80
CA VAL A 138 10.89 2.47 -10.64
C VAL A 138 10.51 1.25 -9.81
N GLN A 139 9.32 0.73 -10.07
CA GLN A 139 8.83 -0.50 -9.45
C GLN A 139 9.09 -1.67 -10.40
N VAL A 140 9.72 -2.72 -9.89
CA VAL A 140 10.15 -3.90 -10.63
C VAL A 140 9.48 -5.11 -10.00
N TYR A 141 8.61 -5.78 -10.75
CA TYR A 141 7.95 -7.01 -10.33
C TYR A 141 8.82 -8.21 -10.69
N LEU A 142 9.16 -9.02 -9.70
CA LEU A 142 10.17 -10.08 -9.80
C LEU A 142 9.53 -11.46 -9.93
N ARG A 143 10.29 -12.46 -10.40
CA ARG A 143 9.88 -13.86 -10.35
C ARG A 143 10.03 -14.45 -8.94
N GLY A 144 9.16 -15.42 -8.63
CA GLY A 144 9.09 -16.05 -7.32
C GLY A 144 8.32 -15.22 -6.28
N ASN A 145 7.75 -15.86 -5.27
CA ASN A 145 7.05 -15.16 -4.19
C ASN A 145 8.03 -14.72 -3.08
N GLN A 146 7.68 -13.67 -2.34
CA GLN A 146 8.49 -13.15 -1.24
C GLN A 146 8.84 -14.23 -0.22
N GLY A 147 10.14 -14.40 0.01
CA GLY A 147 10.71 -15.43 0.89
C GLY A 147 11.16 -16.69 0.16
N GLU A 148 10.68 -16.97 -1.05
CA GLU A 148 11.12 -18.11 -1.87
C GLU A 148 12.53 -17.88 -2.45
N THR A 149 13.25 -18.97 -2.73
CA THR A 149 14.60 -18.97 -3.30
C THR A 149 14.68 -18.14 -4.59
N LEU A 150 13.74 -18.34 -5.51
CA LEU A 150 13.69 -17.64 -6.79
C LEU A 150 13.52 -16.12 -6.63
N ALA A 151 12.77 -15.67 -5.60
CA ALA A 151 12.64 -14.25 -5.32
C ALA A 151 13.94 -13.65 -4.78
N ASN A 152 14.66 -14.39 -3.93
CA ASN A 152 15.98 -13.96 -3.43
C ASN A 152 17.02 -13.87 -4.56
N GLU A 153 17.04 -14.86 -5.46
CA GLU A 153 17.87 -14.85 -6.68
C GLU A 153 17.51 -13.67 -7.58
N SER A 154 16.22 -13.40 -7.75
CA SER A 154 15.74 -12.26 -8.56
C SER A 154 16.14 -10.91 -7.97
N VAL A 155 16.08 -10.75 -6.64
CA VAL A 155 16.59 -9.56 -5.95
C VAL A 155 18.10 -9.39 -6.15
N ALA A 156 18.86 -10.49 -6.08
CA ALA A 156 20.30 -10.46 -6.31
C ALA A 156 20.62 -10.04 -7.76
N ALA A 157 19.90 -10.57 -8.75
CA ALA A 157 20.04 -10.18 -10.15
C ALA A 157 19.79 -8.68 -10.37
N VAL A 158 18.72 -8.11 -9.78
CA VAL A 158 18.44 -6.67 -9.85
C VAL A 158 19.58 -5.85 -9.22
N ARG A 159 20.10 -6.28 -8.06
CA ARG A 159 21.25 -5.63 -7.41
C ARG A 159 22.49 -5.69 -8.27
N ASP A 160 22.76 -6.81 -8.91
CA ASP A 160 23.92 -6.98 -9.78
C ASP A 160 23.81 -6.08 -11.03
N ILE A 161 22.63 -5.98 -11.65
CA ILE A 161 22.37 -5.07 -12.77
C ILE A 161 22.62 -3.60 -12.37
N VAL A 162 22.15 -3.20 -11.19
CA VAL A 162 22.34 -1.84 -10.66
C VAL A 162 23.81 -1.59 -10.31
N ASN A 163 24.48 -2.54 -9.64
CA ASN A 163 25.89 -2.39 -9.23
C ASN A 163 26.88 -2.39 -10.41
N GLN A 164 26.55 -3.11 -11.49
CA GLN A 164 27.35 -3.11 -12.73
C GLN A 164 27.15 -1.84 -13.57
N SER A 165 26.06 -1.11 -13.34
CA SER A 165 25.79 0.16 -14.00
C SER A 165 26.47 1.28 -13.21
N SER A 166 27.42 2.00 -13.80
CA SER A 166 28.12 3.09 -13.11
C SER A 166 27.27 4.36 -13.14
N PRO A 167 26.80 4.88 -11.98
CA PRO A 167 25.97 6.08 -11.95
C PRO A 167 26.77 7.34 -12.29
N PRO A 168 26.14 8.36 -12.90
CA PRO A 168 26.75 9.68 -13.10
C PRO A 168 27.16 10.33 -11.78
N ALA A 169 28.09 11.28 -11.84
CA ALA A 169 28.59 11.97 -10.65
C ALA A 169 27.44 12.68 -9.90
N GLY A 170 27.33 12.43 -8.58
CA GLY A 170 26.30 13.03 -7.72
C GLY A 170 24.96 12.29 -7.70
N ILE A 171 24.83 11.15 -8.40
CA ILE A 171 23.65 10.28 -8.36
C ILE A 171 23.98 9.00 -7.58
N LYS A 172 23.11 8.63 -6.65
CA LYS A 172 23.16 7.36 -5.94
C LYS A 172 21.93 6.54 -6.27
N VAL A 173 22.10 5.23 -6.34
CA VAL A 173 21.04 4.29 -6.69
C VAL A 173 20.93 3.27 -5.59
N TYR A 174 19.70 2.98 -5.19
CA TYR A 174 19.41 2.05 -4.12
C TYR A 174 18.36 1.04 -4.57
N VAL A 175 18.57 -0.24 -4.25
CA VAL A 175 17.58 -1.30 -4.44
C VAL A 175 16.91 -1.58 -3.10
N THR A 176 15.62 -1.29 -3.03
CA THR A 176 14.77 -1.45 -1.84
C THR A 176 13.40 -2.03 -2.24
N GLY A 177 12.39 -1.99 -1.40
CA GLY A 177 11.09 -2.63 -1.66
C GLY A 177 10.84 -3.86 -0.78
N GLY A 178 9.67 -4.50 -0.95
CA GLY A 178 9.26 -5.63 -0.13
C GLY A 178 10.18 -6.84 -0.26
N ALA A 179 10.51 -7.23 -1.49
CA ALA A 179 11.35 -8.41 -1.72
C ALA A 179 12.81 -8.20 -1.29
N PRO A 180 13.48 -7.06 -1.59
CA PRO A 180 14.82 -6.82 -1.07
C PRO A 180 14.90 -6.72 0.45
N LEU A 181 13.85 -6.20 1.10
CA LEU A 181 13.76 -6.16 2.56
C LEU A 181 13.68 -7.58 3.17
N VAL A 182 12.82 -8.43 2.61
CA VAL A 182 12.68 -9.83 3.05
C VAL A 182 13.97 -10.61 2.79
N SER A 183 14.60 -10.43 1.63
CA SER A 183 15.88 -11.05 1.28
C SER A 183 17.01 -10.64 2.25
N ASP A 184 17.14 -9.34 2.55
CA ASP A 184 18.11 -8.83 3.52
C ASP A 184 17.84 -9.36 4.93
N GLN A 185 16.56 -9.50 5.32
CA GLN A 185 16.15 -10.08 6.59
C GLN A 185 16.53 -11.56 6.69
N HIS A 186 16.36 -12.35 5.62
CA HIS A 186 16.81 -13.74 5.57
C HIS A 186 18.32 -13.82 5.77
N HIS A 187 19.09 -13.07 4.97
CA HIS A 187 20.55 -13.07 5.04
C HIS A 187 21.09 -12.62 6.42
N ALA A 188 20.50 -11.57 7.00
CA ALA A 188 20.83 -11.11 8.35
C ALA A 188 20.47 -12.16 9.42
N GLY A 189 19.31 -12.81 9.26
CA GLY A 189 18.86 -13.90 10.11
C GLY A 189 19.84 -15.06 10.12
N ASP A 190 20.21 -15.56 8.95
CA ASP A 190 21.09 -16.72 8.77
C ASP A 190 22.50 -16.45 9.32
N LYS A 191 23.04 -15.25 9.07
CA LYS A 191 24.32 -14.81 9.67
C LYS A 191 24.25 -14.73 11.19
N SER A 192 23.10 -14.37 11.76
CA SER A 192 22.94 -14.26 13.21
C SER A 192 22.86 -15.61 13.92
N VAL A 193 22.41 -16.69 13.25
CA VAL A 193 22.16 -18.01 13.87
C VAL A 193 23.41 -18.58 14.52
N ALA A 194 24.54 -18.59 13.79
CA ALA A 194 25.80 -19.13 14.29
C ALA A 194 26.29 -18.34 15.52
N ARG A 195 26.20 -17.00 15.47
CA ARG A 195 26.61 -16.12 16.57
C ARG A 195 25.74 -16.33 17.81
N VAL A 196 24.41 -16.31 17.65
CA VAL A 196 23.46 -16.50 18.74
C VAL A 196 23.58 -17.91 19.34
N THR A 197 23.76 -18.94 18.51
CA THR A 197 23.97 -20.32 18.98
C THR A 197 25.25 -20.43 19.82
N ALA A 198 26.36 -19.84 19.37
CA ALA A 198 27.61 -19.82 20.12
C ALA A 198 27.46 -19.10 21.47
N ILE A 199 26.83 -17.92 21.50
CA ILE A 199 26.55 -17.18 22.73
C ILE A 199 25.67 -18.03 23.66
N THR A 200 24.62 -18.66 23.13
CA THR A 200 23.70 -19.49 23.90
C THR A 200 24.43 -20.67 24.54
N LEU A 201 25.30 -21.37 23.80
CA LEU A 201 26.11 -22.47 24.34
C LEU A 201 27.07 -21.99 25.44
N VAL A 202 27.66 -20.80 25.31
CA VAL A 202 28.50 -20.20 26.35
C VAL A 202 27.66 -19.89 27.60
N VAL A 203 26.47 -19.31 27.43
CA VAL A 203 25.54 -19.04 28.54
C VAL A 203 25.13 -20.33 29.25
N ILE A 204 24.80 -21.38 28.49
CA ILE A 204 24.51 -22.72 29.05
C ILE A 204 25.73 -23.26 29.80
N ALA A 205 26.92 -23.19 29.21
CA ALA A 205 28.15 -23.67 29.83
C ALA A 205 28.39 -23.00 31.18
N VAL A 206 28.26 -21.66 31.23
CA VAL A 206 28.40 -20.87 32.46
C VAL A 206 27.32 -21.25 33.46
N MET A 207 26.06 -21.34 33.06
CA MET A 207 24.96 -21.69 33.95
C MET A 207 25.10 -23.12 34.50
N LEU A 208 25.43 -24.11 33.67
CA LEU A 208 25.69 -25.48 34.10
C LEU A 208 26.90 -25.57 35.03
N LEU A 209 27.94 -24.77 34.79
CA LEU A 209 29.09 -24.67 35.68
C LEU A 209 28.70 -24.07 37.04
N LEU A 210 27.82 -23.07 37.07
CA LEU A 210 27.29 -22.49 38.31
C LEU A 210 26.41 -23.49 39.08
N VAL A 211 25.56 -24.25 38.37
CA VAL A 211 24.62 -25.22 38.94
C VAL A 211 25.35 -26.45 39.49
N TYR A 212 26.22 -27.09 38.68
CA TYR A 212 26.86 -28.36 39.04
C TYR A 212 28.29 -28.23 39.60
N ARG A 213 28.96 -27.09 39.39
CA ARG A 213 30.36 -26.84 39.80
C ARG A 213 31.31 -27.97 39.41
N SER A 214 31.08 -28.53 38.23
CA SER A 214 31.79 -29.68 37.69
C SER A 214 31.97 -29.49 36.20
N ILE A 215 33.22 -29.22 35.79
CA ILE A 215 33.58 -29.07 34.38
C ILE A 215 33.25 -30.35 33.60
N ALA A 216 33.50 -31.52 34.19
CA ALA A 216 33.18 -32.81 33.55
C ALA A 216 31.68 -32.99 33.31
N THR A 217 30.82 -32.64 34.28
CA THR A 217 29.36 -32.73 34.12
C THR A 217 28.87 -31.73 33.08
N MET A 218 29.40 -30.50 33.11
CA MET A 218 29.08 -29.46 32.13
C MET A 218 29.46 -29.88 30.70
N ILE A 219 30.67 -30.40 30.47
CA ILE A 219 31.09 -30.88 29.14
C ILE A 219 30.21 -32.03 28.65
N LEU A 220 29.87 -33.00 29.52
CA LEU A 220 29.03 -34.13 29.13
C LEU A 220 27.60 -33.70 28.76
N VAL A 221 27.04 -32.72 29.47
CA VAL A 221 25.71 -32.16 29.14
C VAL A 221 25.78 -31.35 27.85
N LEU A 222 26.80 -30.50 27.66
CA LEU A 222 26.96 -29.76 26.40
C LEU A 222 27.13 -30.69 25.20
N LEU A 223 27.89 -31.78 25.35
CA LEU A 223 28.06 -32.77 24.30
C LEU A 223 26.73 -33.47 23.99
N MET A 224 25.94 -33.80 25.02
CA MET A 224 24.58 -34.32 24.84
C MET A 224 23.71 -33.35 24.04
N VAL A 225 23.62 -32.09 24.46
CA VAL A 225 22.83 -31.04 23.77
C VAL A 225 23.31 -30.81 22.34
N PHE A 226 24.63 -30.84 22.10
CA PHE A 226 25.20 -30.70 20.76
C PHE A 226 24.80 -31.87 19.84
N MET A 227 24.86 -33.10 20.34
CA MET A 227 24.40 -34.28 19.58
C MET A 227 22.88 -34.24 19.33
N GLU A 228 22.08 -33.84 20.32
CA GLU A 228 20.63 -33.66 20.19
C GLU A 228 20.29 -32.63 19.11
N LEU A 229 20.95 -31.47 19.16
CA LEU A 229 20.77 -30.42 18.18
C LEU A 229 21.18 -30.88 16.78
N GLY A 230 22.33 -31.52 16.65
CA GLY A 230 22.81 -32.03 15.37
C GLY A 230 21.88 -33.10 14.77
N ALA A 231 21.34 -34.00 15.60
CA ALA A 231 20.39 -35.01 15.15
C ALA A 231 19.02 -34.41 14.79
N ALA A 232 18.50 -33.49 15.61
CA ALA A 232 17.22 -32.83 15.34
C ALA A 232 17.28 -31.98 14.06
N ARG A 233 18.33 -31.16 13.91
CA ARG A 233 18.55 -30.38 12.67
C ARG A 233 18.74 -31.28 11.47
N GLY A 234 19.52 -32.36 11.60
CA GLY A 234 19.77 -33.30 10.51
C GLY A 234 18.50 -34.03 10.04
N ILE A 235 17.63 -34.45 10.96
CA ILE A 235 16.35 -35.09 10.61
C ILE A 235 15.40 -34.09 9.93
N VAL A 236 15.30 -32.87 10.46
CA VAL A 236 14.45 -31.85 9.85
C VAL A 236 14.99 -31.43 8.48
N ALA A 237 16.31 -31.32 8.33
CA ALA A 237 16.96 -31.06 7.04
C ALA A 237 16.66 -32.20 6.04
N LEU A 238 16.70 -33.46 6.47
CA LEU A 238 16.36 -34.60 5.61
C LEU A 238 14.90 -34.56 5.13
N LEU A 239 13.97 -34.24 6.02
CA LEU A 239 12.55 -34.12 5.67
C LEU A 239 12.28 -32.94 4.74
N ALA A 240 13.00 -31.84 4.93
CA ALA A 240 12.89 -30.67 4.06
C ALA A 240 13.51 -30.94 2.68
N HIS A 241 14.68 -31.60 2.65
CA HIS A 241 15.36 -31.95 1.40
C HIS A 241 14.58 -32.97 0.55
N THR A 242 13.77 -33.83 1.17
CA THR A 242 12.85 -34.73 0.45
C THR A 242 11.54 -34.05 0.02
N GLY A 243 11.37 -32.75 0.29
CA GLY A 243 10.18 -31.97 -0.07
C GLY A 243 8.95 -32.26 0.79
N VAL A 244 9.10 -32.97 1.91
CA VAL A 244 7.97 -33.33 2.80
C VAL A 244 7.53 -32.12 3.65
N ILE A 245 8.47 -31.25 4.02
CA ILE A 245 8.22 -30.05 4.83
C ILE A 245 8.88 -28.82 4.22
N GLY A 246 8.21 -27.67 4.24
CA GLY A 246 8.81 -26.38 3.93
C GLY A 246 9.55 -25.79 5.13
N LEU A 247 10.56 -24.96 4.89
CA LEU A 247 11.31 -24.28 5.93
C LEU A 247 11.21 -22.76 5.78
N SER A 248 11.29 -22.08 6.92
CA SER A 248 11.48 -20.64 6.98
C SER A 248 12.61 -20.32 7.94
N THR A 249 13.32 -19.20 7.74
CA THR A 249 14.40 -18.76 8.66
C THR A 249 13.90 -18.62 10.09
N PHE A 250 12.64 -18.25 10.28
CA PHE A 250 12.00 -18.23 11.59
C PHE A 250 11.83 -19.64 12.20
N ALA A 251 11.38 -20.61 11.41
CA ALA A 251 11.23 -22.00 11.85
C ALA A 251 12.59 -22.62 12.25
N VAL A 252 13.65 -22.39 11.46
CA VAL A 252 15.00 -22.91 11.73
C VAL A 252 15.57 -22.34 13.05
N ASN A 253 15.42 -21.02 13.24
CA ASN A 253 15.85 -20.34 14.45
C ASN A 253 15.08 -20.83 15.69
N LEU A 254 13.76 -20.94 15.57
CA LEU A 254 12.91 -21.38 16.66
C LEU A 254 13.17 -22.84 17.04
N LEU A 255 13.29 -23.73 16.05
CA LEU A 255 13.64 -25.13 16.25
C LEU A 255 14.95 -25.26 17.02
N THR A 256 15.99 -24.56 16.56
CA THR A 256 17.32 -24.59 17.17
C THR A 256 17.25 -24.19 18.65
N LEU A 257 16.56 -23.07 18.91
CA LEU A 257 16.36 -22.54 20.25
C LEU A 257 15.59 -23.50 21.16
N MET A 258 14.51 -24.10 20.66
CA MET A 258 13.68 -25.01 21.44
C MET A 258 14.37 -26.33 21.74
N VAL A 259 15.11 -26.91 20.77
CA VAL A 259 15.86 -28.14 20.96
C VAL A 259 16.98 -27.95 21.98
N ILE A 260 17.74 -26.85 21.89
CA ILE A 260 18.79 -26.53 22.86
C ILE A 260 18.19 -26.40 24.27
N ALA A 261 17.09 -25.66 24.40
CA ALA A 261 16.47 -25.41 25.69
C ALA A 261 15.84 -26.67 26.30
N ALA A 262 15.03 -27.40 25.54
CA ALA A 262 14.41 -28.65 25.98
C ALA A 262 15.46 -29.73 26.30
N GLY A 263 16.47 -29.89 25.44
CA GLY A 263 17.55 -30.85 25.64
C GLY A 263 18.36 -30.59 26.90
N THR A 264 18.74 -29.33 27.13
CA THR A 264 19.46 -28.91 28.34
C THR A 264 18.63 -29.18 29.60
N ASP A 265 17.34 -28.88 29.56
CA ASP A 265 16.44 -29.05 30.69
C ASP A 265 16.20 -30.51 31.05
N TYR A 266 15.95 -31.36 30.05
CA TYR A 266 15.78 -32.80 30.26
C TYR A 266 17.06 -33.44 30.81
N ALA A 267 18.23 -33.00 30.34
CA ALA A 267 19.51 -33.41 30.91
C ALA A 267 19.64 -32.98 32.38
N ILE A 268 19.26 -31.74 32.72
CA ILE A 268 19.28 -31.23 34.11
C ILE A 268 18.37 -32.06 35.02
N PHE A 269 17.17 -32.44 34.56
CA PHE A 269 16.26 -33.27 35.36
C PHE A 269 16.78 -34.68 35.57
N ALA A 270 17.29 -35.33 34.51
CA ALA A 270 17.87 -36.66 34.62
C ALA A 270 19.06 -36.67 35.59
N ILE A 271 20.00 -35.74 35.44
CA ILE A 271 21.18 -35.66 36.31
C ILE A 271 20.80 -35.24 37.73
N GLY A 272 19.91 -34.25 37.87
CA GLY A 272 19.44 -33.78 39.16
C GLY A 272 18.79 -34.92 39.97
N ARG A 273 17.96 -35.74 39.33
CA ARG A 273 17.33 -36.88 40.01
C ARG A 273 18.31 -38.01 40.31
N TYR A 274 19.26 -38.27 39.42
CA TYR A 274 20.35 -39.20 39.70
C TYR A 274 21.17 -38.77 40.92
N GLN A 275 21.56 -37.49 41.00
CA GLN A 275 22.31 -36.92 42.12
C GLN A 275 21.51 -36.93 43.43
N GLU A 276 20.19 -36.74 43.37
CA GLU A 276 19.29 -36.86 44.52
C GLU A 276 19.27 -38.29 45.08
N ALA A 277 19.10 -39.30 44.22
CA ALA A 277 19.14 -40.71 44.62
C ALA A 277 20.51 -41.11 45.21
N ARG A 278 21.60 -40.63 44.60
CA ARG A 278 22.96 -40.81 45.14
C ARG A 278 23.15 -40.10 46.48
N GLY A 279 22.57 -38.92 46.66
CA GLY A 279 22.54 -38.19 47.93
C GLY A 279 21.77 -38.93 49.03
N ALA A 280 20.75 -39.69 48.66
CA ALA A 280 20.01 -40.62 49.54
C ALA A 280 20.76 -41.93 49.84
N ARG A 281 22.03 -42.05 49.40
CA ARG A 281 22.91 -43.22 49.55
C ARG A 281 22.48 -44.47 48.78
N GLU A 282 21.66 -44.33 47.73
CA GLU A 282 21.42 -45.45 46.79
C GLU A 282 22.67 -45.77 45.98
N ASP A 283 22.93 -47.04 45.65
CA ASP A 283 24.02 -47.45 44.76
C ASP A 283 23.82 -46.93 43.32
N ARG A 284 24.86 -46.96 42.48
CA ARG A 284 24.82 -46.36 41.13
C ARG A 284 23.75 -47.00 40.24
N GLU A 285 23.48 -48.28 40.41
CA GLU A 285 22.49 -49.02 39.64
C GLU A 285 21.08 -48.71 40.10
N THR A 286 20.82 -48.77 41.40
CA THR A 286 19.52 -48.41 41.97
C THR A 286 19.19 -46.94 41.68
N ALA A 287 20.17 -46.04 41.82
CA ALA A 287 20.00 -44.63 41.51
C ALA A 287 19.65 -44.38 40.03
N TYR A 288 20.16 -45.19 39.09
CA TYR A 288 19.76 -45.12 37.69
C TYR A 288 18.29 -45.50 37.49
N TYR A 289 17.83 -46.60 38.09
CA TYR A 289 16.43 -47.02 37.98
C TYR A 289 15.48 -46.04 38.67
N THR A 290 15.89 -45.47 39.82
CA THR A 290 15.16 -44.41 40.52
C THR A 290 15.08 -43.14 39.68
N MET A 291 16.17 -42.76 39.01
CA MET A 291 16.20 -41.65 38.06
C MET A 291 15.25 -41.89 36.90
N PHE A 292 15.42 -42.99 36.17
CA PHE A 292 14.62 -43.27 34.97
C PHE A 292 13.12 -43.30 35.29
N ARG A 293 12.72 -44.00 36.36
CA ARG A 293 11.31 -44.09 36.77
C ARG A 293 10.73 -42.73 37.20
N GLY A 294 11.56 -41.86 37.77
CA GLY A 294 11.14 -40.54 38.25
C GLY A 294 11.09 -39.48 37.15
N THR A 295 11.88 -39.61 36.09
CA THR A 295 12.01 -38.59 35.04
C THR A 295 11.36 -38.99 33.72
N SER A 296 11.29 -40.27 33.36
CA SER A 296 10.88 -40.69 32.01
C SER A 296 9.45 -40.30 31.64
N HIS A 297 8.49 -40.43 32.57
CA HIS A 297 7.09 -40.05 32.30
C HIS A 297 6.92 -38.53 32.24
N VAL A 298 7.79 -37.78 32.93
CA VAL A 298 7.74 -36.33 32.92
C VAL A 298 8.35 -35.77 31.64
N VAL A 299 9.53 -36.25 31.25
CA VAL A 299 10.18 -35.87 29.98
C VAL A 299 9.28 -36.20 28.78
N LEU A 300 8.66 -37.39 28.77
CA LEU A 300 7.70 -37.75 27.72
C LEU A 300 6.46 -36.84 27.72
N GLY A 301 5.84 -36.63 28.89
CA GLY A 301 4.62 -35.81 29.01
C GLY A 301 4.86 -34.36 28.62
N SER A 302 5.94 -33.76 29.13
CA SER A 302 6.42 -32.44 28.74
C SER A 302 6.71 -32.34 27.25
N GLY A 303 7.56 -33.23 26.76
CA GLY A 303 8.04 -33.23 25.40
C GLY A 303 6.93 -33.32 24.37
N MET A 304 5.97 -34.21 24.61
CA MET A 304 4.77 -34.34 23.78
C MET A 304 3.86 -33.12 23.87
N THR A 305 3.83 -32.43 25.02
CA THR A 305 3.06 -31.20 25.17
C THR A 305 3.68 -30.07 24.35
N ILE A 306 5.01 -29.91 24.40
CA ILE A 306 5.72 -28.91 23.61
C ILE A 306 5.60 -29.24 22.11
N ALA A 307 5.89 -30.48 21.71
CA ALA A 307 5.79 -30.92 20.32
C ALA A 307 4.36 -30.77 19.78
N GLY A 308 3.35 -31.14 20.58
CA GLY A 308 1.95 -31.00 20.23
C GLY A 308 1.49 -29.54 20.13
N ALA A 309 1.92 -28.67 21.05
CA ALA A 309 1.62 -27.24 21.00
C ALA A 309 2.26 -26.57 19.77
N MET A 310 3.49 -26.98 19.40
CA MET A 310 4.11 -26.54 18.15
C MET A 310 3.33 -27.06 16.94
N LEU A 311 2.87 -28.31 16.96
CA LEU A 311 2.08 -28.87 15.88
C LEU A 311 0.75 -28.14 15.69
N CYS A 312 0.13 -27.60 16.75
CA CYS A 312 -1.08 -26.77 16.62
C CYS A 312 -0.89 -25.55 15.71
N LEU A 313 0.34 -25.08 15.50
CA LEU A 313 0.62 -24.01 14.54
C LEU A 313 0.29 -24.42 13.11
N SER A 314 0.29 -25.71 12.76
CA SER A 314 -0.06 -26.16 11.40
C SER A 314 -1.52 -25.86 11.04
N PHE A 315 -2.38 -25.56 12.02
CA PHE A 315 -3.78 -25.16 11.81
C PHE A 315 -3.96 -23.66 11.50
N THR A 316 -2.89 -22.87 11.62
CA THR A 316 -2.91 -21.44 11.29
C THR A 316 -2.89 -21.22 9.77
N ARG A 317 -3.37 -20.06 9.33
CA ARG A 317 -3.45 -19.67 7.90
C ARG A 317 -2.24 -18.88 7.44
N LEU A 318 -1.65 -18.06 8.31
CA LEU A 318 -0.47 -17.28 7.99
C LEU A 318 0.75 -18.21 7.85
N PRO A 319 1.47 -18.18 6.71
CA PRO A 319 2.67 -18.99 6.52
C PRO A 319 3.74 -18.75 7.58
N TYR A 320 3.81 -17.53 8.14
CA TYR A 320 4.68 -17.20 9.27
C TYR A 320 4.54 -18.19 10.43
N PHE A 321 3.32 -18.59 10.81
CA PHE A 321 3.10 -19.54 11.91
C PHE A 321 3.03 -20.98 11.42
N GLN A 322 2.32 -21.22 10.32
CA GLN A 322 2.06 -22.55 9.79
C GLN A 322 3.35 -23.32 9.48
N THR A 323 4.33 -22.64 8.88
CA THR A 323 5.60 -23.23 8.44
C THR A 323 6.51 -23.60 9.61
N MET A 324 6.30 -23.01 10.80
CA MET A 324 7.07 -23.37 11.99
C MET A 324 6.55 -24.65 12.65
N GLY A 325 5.27 -25.00 12.47
CA GLY A 325 4.62 -26.03 13.27
C GLY A 325 5.25 -27.41 13.16
N VAL A 326 5.34 -27.95 11.93
CA VAL A 326 5.87 -29.30 11.70
C VAL A 326 7.37 -29.39 12.01
N PRO A 327 8.25 -28.49 11.51
CA PRO A 327 9.68 -28.55 11.82
C PRO A 327 9.95 -28.49 13.34
N CYS A 328 9.29 -27.58 14.05
CA CYS A 328 9.45 -27.44 15.49
C CYS A 328 8.92 -28.67 16.25
N ALA A 329 7.76 -29.20 15.87
CA ALA A 329 7.20 -30.39 16.48
C ALA A 329 8.11 -31.62 16.31
N VAL A 330 8.61 -31.86 15.10
CA VAL A 330 9.53 -32.96 14.80
C VAL A 330 10.86 -32.78 15.54
N GLY A 331 11.44 -31.57 15.49
CA GLY A 331 12.69 -31.27 16.19
C GLY A 331 12.61 -31.53 17.70
N THR A 332 11.53 -31.07 18.35
CA THR A 332 11.28 -31.36 19.77
C THR A 332 11.04 -32.84 20.01
N PHE A 333 10.27 -33.51 19.16
CA PHE A 333 10.02 -34.94 19.31
C PHE A 333 11.31 -35.77 19.24
N VAL A 334 12.23 -35.43 18.33
CA VAL A 334 13.58 -36.02 18.27
C VAL A 334 14.36 -35.74 19.54
N ALA A 335 14.35 -34.50 20.04
CA ALA A 335 15.02 -34.13 21.28
C ALA A 335 14.49 -34.94 22.49
N VAL A 336 13.18 -35.21 22.54
CA VAL A 336 12.56 -36.02 23.59
C VAL A 336 12.99 -37.49 23.51
N ILE A 337 13.03 -38.06 22.30
CA ILE A 337 13.53 -39.43 22.10
C ILE A 337 15.00 -39.53 22.49
N ALA A 338 15.80 -38.53 22.14
CA ALA A 338 17.21 -38.45 22.52
C ALA A 338 17.37 -38.32 24.05
N ALA A 339 16.62 -37.43 24.70
CA ALA A 339 16.64 -37.28 26.14
C ALA A 339 16.21 -38.54 26.91
N LEU A 340 15.31 -39.35 26.34
CA LEU A 340 14.85 -40.61 26.95
C LEU A 340 15.78 -41.81 26.68
N THR A 341 16.62 -41.75 25.65
CA THR A 341 17.51 -42.86 25.26
C THR A 341 18.98 -42.53 25.51
N MET A 342 19.49 -41.49 24.86
CA MET A 342 20.85 -40.99 24.97
C MET A 342 21.13 -40.42 26.37
N GLY A 343 20.20 -39.65 26.94
CA GLY A 343 20.34 -39.06 28.27
C GLY A 343 20.72 -40.09 29.36
N PRO A 344 19.89 -41.13 29.57
CA PRO A 344 20.19 -42.22 30.50
C PRO A 344 21.45 -43.00 30.13
N ALA A 345 21.73 -43.21 28.84
CA ALA A 345 22.94 -43.91 28.39
C ALA A 345 24.23 -43.15 28.77
N VAL A 346 24.26 -41.82 28.59
CA VAL A 346 25.37 -40.96 29.02
C VAL A 346 25.55 -41.03 30.53
N ILE A 347 24.46 -41.04 31.31
CA ILE A 347 24.53 -41.18 32.78
C ILE A 347 25.12 -42.53 33.19
N VAL A 348 24.75 -43.64 32.52
CA VAL A 348 25.33 -44.97 32.79
C VAL A 348 26.84 -44.97 32.53
N ILE A 349 27.27 -44.42 31.40
CA ILE A 349 28.69 -44.36 31.04
C ILE A 349 29.47 -43.45 31.99
N GLY A 350 29.01 -42.22 32.20
CA GLY A 350 29.71 -41.25 33.06
C GLY A 350 29.67 -41.61 34.55
N SER A 351 28.64 -42.34 35.02
CA SER A 351 28.59 -42.84 36.40
C SER A 351 29.58 -43.97 36.65
N ARG A 352 29.97 -44.75 35.62
CA ARG A 352 31.07 -45.72 35.72
C ARG A 352 32.39 -45.04 36.08
N PHE A 353 32.62 -43.84 35.53
CA PHE A 353 33.80 -43.00 35.79
C PHE A 353 33.63 -42.02 36.97
N GLY A 354 32.53 -42.11 37.73
CA GLY A 354 32.27 -41.25 38.89
C GLY A 354 32.03 -39.77 38.57
N ARG A 355 31.72 -39.41 37.31
CA ARG A 355 31.64 -38.00 36.86
C ARG A 355 30.32 -37.29 37.18
N PHE A 356 29.31 -38.02 37.63
CA PHE A 356 27.99 -37.51 38.02
C PHE A 356 27.73 -37.56 39.53
N GLU A 357 28.77 -37.76 40.36
CA GLU A 357 28.61 -37.80 41.81
C GLU A 357 28.35 -36.38 42.38
N PRO A 358 27.39 -36.23 43.31
CA PRO A 358 27.06 -34.93 43.88
C PRO A 358 28.22 -34.40 44.73
N LYS A 359 28.83 -33.28 44.33
CA LYS A 359 29.91 -32.62 45.09
C LYS A 359 29.43 -31.92 46.37
N ARG A 360 28.13 -31.73 46.55
CA ARG A 360 27.49 -31.16 47.75
C ARG A 360 26.16 -31.85 48.05
N SER A 361 25.77 -31.86 49.33
CA SER A 361 24.39 -32.16 49.72
C SER A 361 23.43 -31.13 49.12
N ILE A 362 22.39 -31.57 48.44
CA ILE A 362 21.35 -30.72 47.84
C ILE A 362 20.83 -29.73 48.90
N ARG A 363 20.80 -28.43 48.58
CA ARG A 363 20.37 -27.33 49.47
C ARG A 363 18.86 -27.38 49.74
N SER A 364 18.40 -28.35 50.52
CA SER A 364 16.97 -28.51 50.88
C SER A 364 16.47 -27.52 51.94
N ARG A 365 17.38 -26.94 52.76
CA ARG A 365 17.00 -26.08 53.90
C ARG A 365 16.30 -24.78 53.50
N GLY A 366 16.74 -24.11 52.42
CA GLY A 366 16.13 -22.86 51.95
C GLY A 366 14.73 -23.07 51.39
N TRP A 367 14.61 -24.01 50.45
CA TRP A 367 13.33 -24.40 49.85
C TRP A 367 12.33 -24.98 50.84
N ARG A 368 12.81 -25.68 51.88
CA ARG A 368 11.94 -26.12 52.98
C ARG A 368 11.32 -24.94 53.74
N ARG A 369 12.04 -23.83 53.95
CA ARG A 369 11.46 -22.62 54.57
C ARG A 369 10.41 -21.97 53.67
N VAL A 370 10.69 -21.89 52.37
CA VAL A 370 9.72 -21.38 51.38
C VAL A 370 8.45 -22.24 51.41
N GLY A 371 8.57 -23.57 51.35
CA GLY A 371 7.44 -24.48 51.45
C GLY A 371 6.65 -24.32 52.76
N ILE A 372 7.33 -24.14 53.90
CA ILE A 372 6.68 -23.89 55.19
C ILE A 372 5.91 -22.56 55.17
N ALA A 373 6.51 -21.50 54.63
CA ALA A 373 5.87 -20.19 54.52
C ALA A 373 4.61 -20.25 53.65
N VAL A 374 4.69 -20.89 52.48
CA VAL A 374 3.56 -21.04 51.54
C VAL A 374 2.41 -21.83 52.17
N VAL A 375 2.70 -22.93 52.88
CA VAL A 375 1.67 -23.73 53.54
C VAL A 375 1.09 -23.07 54.79
N ARG A 376 1.86 -22.20 55.46
CA ARG A 376 1.43 -21.48 56.67
C ARG A 376 0.59 -20.24 56.33
N TRP A 377 0.91 -19.52 55.26
CA TRP A 377 0.26 -18.27 54.85
C TRP A 377 -0.16 -18.28 53.36
N PRO A 378 -0.98 -19.25 52.91
CA PRO A 378 -1.23 -19.42 51.48
C PRO A 378 -2.06 -18.27 50.86
N GLY A 379 -3.01 -17.68 51.60
CA GLY A 379 -3.82 -16.56 51.13
C GLY A 379 -3.00 -15.28 50.87
N PRO A 380 -2.26 -14.75 51.87
CA PRO A 380 -1.44 -13.55 51.68
C PRO A 380 -0.34 -13.71 50.62
N ILE A 381 0.28 -14.90 50.53
CA ILE A 381 1.29 -15.16 49.49
C ILE A 381 0.64 -15.14 48.11
N LEU A 382 -0.52 -15.77 47.93
CA LEU A 382 -1.26 -15.73 46.67
C LEU A 382 -1.64 -14.30 46.28
N ALA A 383 -2.13 -13.49 47.24
CA ALA A 383 -2.46 -12.09 47.00
C ALA A 383 -1.23 -11.26 46.61
N ALA A 384 -0.08 -11.45 47.27
CA ALA A 384 1.17 -10.77 46.93
C ALA A 384 1.67 -11.15 45.53
N THR A 385 1.64 -12.45 45.18
CA THR A 385 2.02 -12.90 43.83
C THR A 385 1.06 -12.42 42.75
N MET A 386 -0.24 -12.32 43.07
CA MET A 386 -1.24 -11.75 42.16
C MET A 386 -1.02 -10.24 41.98
N GLY A 387 -0.66 -9.53 43.05
CA GLY A 387 -0.25 -8.12 42.97
C GLY A 387 0.95 -7.91 42.06
N LEU A 388 1.95 -8.80 42.11
CA LEU A 388 3.09 -8.76 41.19
C LEU A 388 2.66 -9.06 39.75
N ALA A 389 1.76 -10.03 39.53
CA ALA A 389 1.20 -10.33 38.21
C ALA A 389 0.44 -9.14 37.63
N LEU A 390 -0.30 -8.41 38.48
CA LEU A 390 -1.06 -7.22 38.09
C LEU A 390 -0.16 -6.10 37.55
N ILE A 391 1.08 -5.95 38.04
CA ILE A 391 2.04 -4.97 37.48
C ILE A 391 2.26 -5.24 35.99
N GLY A 392 2.47 -6.50 35.61
CA GLY A 392 2.55 -6.90 34.20
C GLY A 392 1.22 -6.67 33.48
N LEU A 393 0.10 -7.16 34.03
CA LEU A 393 -1.21 -7.05 33.38
C LEU A 393 -1.67 -5.60 33.14
N LEU A 394 -1.35 -4.66 34.04
CA LEU A 394 -1.73 -3.25 33.93
C LEU A 394 -1.09 -2.52 32.74
N THR A 395 0.00 -3.07 32.20
CA THR A 395 0.68 -2.50 31.02
C THR A 395 0.08 -2.98 29.70
N LEU A 396 -0.70 -4.07 29.71
CA LEU A 396 -1.30 -4.65 28.51
C LEU A 396 -2.24 -3.69 27.75
N PRO A 397 -3.10 -2.87 28.39
CA PRO A 397 -3.94 -1.92 27.67
C PRO A 397 -3.15 -0.85 26.89
N GLY A 398 -1.88 -0.61 27.27
CA GLY A 398 -0.99 0.31 26.57
C GLY A 398 -0.30 -0.30 25.36
N TYR A 399 -0.48 -1.60 25.08
CA TYR A 399 0.17 -2.31 23.99
C TYR A 399 -0.16 -1.69 22.62
N LYS A 400 0.89 -1.29 21.91
CA LYS A 400 0.82 -0.86 20.50
C LYS A 400 1.59 -1.84 19.63
N THR A 401 0.90 -2.36 18.61
CA THR A 401 1.48 -3.24 17.61
C THR A 401 2.06 -2.42 16.46
N ASN A 402 3.33 -2.66 16.12
CA ASN A 402 3.89 -2.16 14.86
C ASN A 402 4.06 -3.31 13.85
N TYR A 403 3.70 -3.03 12.61
CA TYR A 403 3.78 -3.98 11.49
C TYR A 403 4.94 -3.67 10.52
N ASP A 404 5.54 -2.49 10.62
CA ASP A 404 6.67 -2.09 9.78
C ASP A 404 7.95 -2.81 10.20
N ALA A 405 8.34 -3.82 9.41
CA ALA A 405 9.53 -4.63 9.64
C ALA A 405 10.82 -3.81 9.64
N ARG A 406 10.86 -2.66 8.94
CA ARG A 406 12.07 -1.83 8.76
C ARG A 406 12.66 -1.35 10.08
N LYS A 407 11.80 -1.02 11.06
CA LYS A 407 12.22 -0.55 12.40
C LYS A 407 12.94 -1.63 13.23
N TYR A 408 12.66 -2.90 12.93
CA TYR A 408 13.20 -4.05 13.65
C TYR A 408 14.43 -4.67 13.00
N LEU A 409 14.80 -4.16 11.84
CA LEU A 409 16.00 -4.52 11.10
C LEU A 409 17.15 -3.56 11.41
N PRO A 410 18.41 -3.99 11.26
CA PRO A 410 19.56 -3.09 11.31
C PRO A 410 19.44 -1.94 10.31
N SER A 411 19.81 -0.73 10.71
CA SER A 411 19.67 0.49 9.89
C SER A 411 20.69 0.56 8.74
N ASP A 412 21.74 -0.26 8.78
CA ASP A 412 22.82 -0.35 7.80
C ASP A 412 22.51 -1.32 6.65
N LEU A 413 21.40 -2.06 6.69
CA LEU A 413 20.98 -2.92 5.58
C LEU A 413 20.65 -2.11 4.33
N THR A 414 21.04 -2.64 3.17
CA THR A 414 20.86 -2.00 1.86
C THR A 414 19.42 -1.60 1.57
N ALA A 415 18.45 -2.47 1.85
CA ALA A 415 17.04 -2.16 1.66
C ALA A 415 16.57 -1.00 2.58
N ASN A 416 17.02 -0.98 3.84
CA ASN A 416 16.68 0.08 4.79
C ASN A 416 17.30 1.43 4.40
N VAL A 417 18.56 1.43 3.94
CA VAL A 417 19.22 2.64 3.41
C VAL A 417 18.48 3.17 2.19
N GLY A 418 18.02 2.29 1.29
CA GLY A 418 17.23 2.69 0.13
C GLY A 418 15.86 3.27 0.49
N TYR A 419 15.15 2.69 1.46
CA TYR A 419 13.91 3.27 1.98
C TYR A 419 14.16 4.65 2.63
N ALA A 420 15.23 4.77 3.43
CA ALA A 420 15.59 6.04 4.06
C ALA A 420 15.99 7.12 3.04
N ALA A 421 16.61 6.75 1.92
CA ALA A 421 16.87 7.67 0.81
C ALA A 421 15.57 8.11 0.13
N ALA A 422 14.66 7.17 -0.13
CA ALA A 422 13.37 7.47 -0.75
C ALA A 422 12.47 8.36 0.14
N GLU A 423 12.43 8.11 1.46
CA GLU A 423 11.64 8.90 2.43
C GLU A 423 12.11 10.36 2.58
N ARG A 424 13.33 10.71 2.14
CA ARG A 424 13.78 12.12 2.13
C ARG A 424 13.03 12.96 1.08
N HIS A 425 12.58 12.32 0.00
CA HIS A 425 12.01 13.00 -1.17
C HIS A 425 10.54 12.62 -1.43
N PHE A 426 10.11 11.44 -0.99
CA PHE A 426 8.77 10.90 -1.18
C PHE A 426 8.06 10.69 0.16
N SER A 427 6.73 10.88 0.18
CA SER A 427 5.92 10.43 1.31
C SER A 427 5.79 8.89 1.31
N ALA A 428 5.69 8.28 2.49
CA ALA A 428 5.52 6.83 2.63
C ALA A 428 4.33 6.29 1.81
N ALA A 429 3.20 7.02 1.80
CA ALA A 429 2.02 6.68 1.00
C ALA A 429 2.24 6.73 -0.53
N ARG A 430 3.20 7.51 -1.03
CA ARG A 430 3.49 7.55 -2.47
C ARG A 430 4.29 6.32 -2.91
N MET A 431 5.21 5.85 -2.05
CA MET A 431 6.03 4.66 -2.34
C MET A 431 5.24 3.36 -2.20
N ASN A 432 4.22 3.35 -1.35
CA ASN A 432 3.42 2.18 -1.01
C ASN A 432 1.93 2.43 -1.28
N PRO A 433 1.51 2.65 -2.54
CA PRO A 433 0.10 2.91 -2.85
C PRO A 433 -0.76 1.66 -2.72
N GLU A 434 -2.08 1.88 -2.63
CA GLU A 434 -3.09 0.86 -2.85
C GLU A 434 -3.45 0.78 -4.34
N LEU A 435 -3.69 -0.42 -4.83
CA LEU A 435 -4.18 -0.73 -6.16
C LEU A 435 -5.60 -1.27 -6.05
N LEU A 436 -6.56 -0.46 -6.46
CA LEU A 436 -7.95 -0.88 -6.59
C LEU A 436 -8.20 -1.25 -8.06
N MET A 437 -8.76 -2.41 -8.34
CA MET A 437 -9.19 -2.80 -9.67
C MET A 437 -10.67 -3.14 -9.69
N ILE A 438 -11.33 -2.73 -10.78
CA ILE A 438 -12.72 -3.05 -11.07
C ILE A 438 -12.73 -3.90 -12.33
N GLU A 439 -13.17 -5.14 -12.18
CA GLU A 439 -13.31 -6.13 -13.25
C GLU A 439 -14.77 -6.16 -13.70
N THR A 440 -14.98 -6.00 -15.01
CA THR A 440 -16.29 -5.90 -15.65
C THR A 440 -16.44 -6.94 -16.76
N ASP A 441 -17.65 -7.11 -17.31
CA ASP A 441 -17.92 -8.07 -18.39
C ASP A 441 -17.77 -7.47 -19.80
N ARG A 442 -17.64 -6.15 -19.91
CA ARG A 442 -17.64 -5.37 -21.16
C ARG A 442 -16.40 -4.48 -21.31
N ASP A 443 -16.21 -3.93 -22.50
CA ASP A 443 -15.10 -3.01 -22.79
C ASP A 443 -15.38 -1.60 -22.25
N LEU A 444 -14.48 -1.09 -21.41
CA LEU A 444 -14.57 0.19 -20.72
C LEU A 444 -14.11 1.39 -21.56
N ARG A 445 -13.56 1.17 -22.76
CA ARG A 445 -12.95 2.20 -23.62
C ARG A 445 -13.98 3.01 -24.39
N ASN A 446 -14.95 3.58 -23.68
CA ASN A 446 -16.01 4.40 -24.23
C ASN A 446 -16.36 5.58 -23.30
N PRO A 447 -16.96 6.67 -23.83
CA PRO A 447 -17.29 7.84 -23.03
C PRO A 447 -18.19 7.55 -21.83
N ALA A 448 -19.16 6.63 -21.94
CA ALA A 448 -20.12 6.35 -20.88
C ALA A 448 -19.46 5.67 -19.67
N ASP A 449 -18.58 4.69 -19.91
CA ASP A 449 -17.84 4.02 -18.84
C ASP A 449 -16.81 4.94 -18.19
N PHE A 450 -16.23 5.87 -18.95
CA PHE A 450 -15.35 6.90 -18.41
C PHE A 450 -16.06 7.85 -17.42
N LEU A 451 -17.36 8.12 -17.59
CA LEU A 451 -18.16 8.84 -16.59
C LEU A 451 -18.26 8.03 -15.28
N VAL A 452 -18.41 6.71 -15.39
CA VAL A 452 -18.50 5.82 -14.22
C VAL A 452 -17.15 5.71 -13.53
N ILE A 453 -16.06 5.55 -14.28
CA ILE A 453 -14.68 5.55 -13.77
C ILE A 453 -14.39 6.85 -13.00
N ASP A 454 -14.78 8.00 -13.55
CA ASP A 454 -14.60 9.28 -12.86
C ASP A 454 -15.45 9.40 -11.59
N LYS A 455 -16.72 8.94 -11.64
CA LYS A 455 -17.60 8.86 -10.45
C LYS A 455 -16.96 8.03 -9.33
N ILE A 456 -16.31 6.92 -9.67
CA ILE A 456 -15.60 6.05 -8.73
C ILE A 456 -14.37 6.77 -8.16
N ALA A 457 -13.56 7.37 -9.02
CA ALA A 457 -12.38 8.13 -8.59
C ALA A 457 -12.76 9.25 -7.60
N LYS A 458 -13.82 10.02 -7.88
CA LYS A 458 -14.35 11.05 -6.97
C LYS A 458 -14.87 10.47 -5.65
N GLY A 459 -15.57 9.34 -5.71
CA GLY A 459 -16.06 8.64 -4.52
C GLY A 459 -14.91 8.27 -3.58
N ILE A 460 -13.82 7.74 -4.14
CA ILE A 460 -12.64 7.33 -3.37
C ILE A 460 -11.87 8.54 -2.85
N VAL A 461 -11.69 9.61 -3.64
CA VAL A 461 -11.00 10.85 -3.19
C VAL A 461 -11.71 11.50 -2.00
N ARG A 462 -13.04 11.36 -1.88
CA ARG A 462 -13.82 11.91 -0.76
C ARG A 462 -13.70 11.10 0.53
N VAL A 463 -13.10 9.90 0.49
CA VAL A 463 -12.87 9.09 1.70
C VAL A 463 -11.83 9.80 2.58
N PRO A 464 -12.13 10.10 3.85
CA PRO A 464 -11.17 10.69 4.76
C PRO A 464 -9.90 9.83 4.84
N GLY A 465 -8.73 10.48 4.77
CA GLY A 465 -7.44 9.80 4.81
C GLY A 465 -6.93 9.26 3.46
N VAL A 466 -7.59 9.59 2.35
CA VAL A 466 -7.07 9.41 0.98
C VAL A 466 -6.48 10.75 0.51
N SER A 467 -5.19 10.77 0.18
CA SER A 467 -4.51 12.00 -0.27
C SER A 467 -4.64 12.22 -1.77
N ARG A 468 -4.62 11.12 -2.55
CA ARG A 468 -4.60 11.17 -4.01
C ARG A 468 -5.15 9.88 -4.60
N VAL A 469 -5.89 9.98 -5.70
CA VAL A 469 -6.32 8.84 -6.52
C VAL A 469 -5.91 9.09 -7.96
N GLN A 470 -5.06 8.23 -8.51
CA GLN A 470 -4.67 8.24 -9.90
C GLN A 470 -5.51 7.22 -10.66
N ALA A 471 -6.08 7.65 -11.77
CA ALA A 471 -6.89 6.85 -12.67
C ALA A 471 -6.74 7.40 -14.09
N ILE A 472 -7.27 6.71 -15.10
CA ILE A 472 -7.22 7.23 -16.48
C ILE A 472 -7.93 8.59 -16.64
N THR A 473 -8.93 8.91 -15.80
CA THR A 473 -9.63 10.21 -15.80
C THR A 473 -8.90 11.30 -15.01
N ARG A 474 -7.85 10.92 -14.27
CA ARG A 474 -7.00 11.80 -13.45
C ARG A 474 -5.58 11.23 -13.27
N PRO A 475 -4.77 11.11 -14.34
CA PRO A 475 -3.51 10.34 -14.29
C PRO A 475 -2.53 10.84 -13.21
N ASN A 476 -2.48 12.15 -12.99
CA ASN A 476 -1.61 12.79 -12.00
C ASN A 476 -2.31 13.03 -10.64
N GLY A 477 -3.48 12.43 -10.44
CA GLY A 477 -4.34 12.65 -9.28
C GLY A 477 -5.20 13.91 -9.34
N ARG A 478 -5.09 14.68 -10.42
CA ARG A 478 -5.90 15.86 -10.73
C ARG A 478 -6.76 15.57 -11.96
N PRO A 479 -7.95 16.16 -12.06
CA PRO A 479 -8.79 16.00 -13.24
C PRO A 479 -8.05 16.45 -14.51
N ILE A 480 -8.34 15.80 -15.63
CA ILE A 480 -7.78 16.21 -16.93
C ILE A 480 -8.34 17.59 -17.28
N GLU A 481 -7.46 18.52 -17.62
CA GLU A 481 -7.83 19.87 -18.07
C GLU A 481 -8.73 19.78 -19.30
N HIS A 482 -9.62 20.76 -19.47
CA HIS A 482 -10.47 20.89 -20.66
C HIS A 482 -11.54 19.79 -20.84
N THR A 483 -11.86 19.03 -19.80
CA THR A 483 -12.86 17.94 -19.84
C THR A 483 -14.21 18.29 -19.17
N SER A 484 -14.32 19.47 -18.55
CA SER A 484 -15.57 19.91 -17.95
C SER A 484 -16.59 20.33 -19.01
N ILE A 485 -17.88 20.10 -18.77
CA ILE A 485 -18.95 20.51 -19.70
C ILE A 485 -18.93 22.02 -19.94
N PRO A 486 -18.80 22.89 -18.92
CA PRO A 486 -18.66 24.34 -19.13
C PRO A 486 -17.49 24.70 -20.05
N PHE A 487 -16.34 24.04 -19.92
CA PHE A 487 -15.20 24.26 -20.81
C PHE A 487 -15.52 23.86 -22.26
N LEU A 488 -16.08 22.66 -22.46
CA LEU A 488 -16.45 22.17 -23.79
C LEU A 488 -17.48 23.06 -24.49
N LEU A 489 -18.48 23.56 -23.75
CA LEU A 489 -19.46 24.53 -24.26
C LEU A 489 -18.79 25.85 -24.65
N SER A 490 -17.85 26.33 -23.84
CA SER A 490 -17.11 27.56 -24.15
C SER A 490 -16.26 27.45 -25.41
N ARG A 491 -15.72 26.25 -25.67
CA ARG A 491 -14.94 25.95 -26.87
C ARG A 491 -15.80 25.96 -28.13
N GLN A 492 -17.10 25.66 -28.06
CA GLN A 492 -17.95 25.65 -29.24
C GLN A 492 -18.02 27.02 -29.95
N GLY A 493 -17.89 28.12 -29.21
CA GLY A 493 -17.93 29.44 -29.82
C GLY A 493 -16.58 30.02 -30.24
N THR A 494 -15.47 29.26 -30.16
CA THR A 494 -14.21 29.68 -30.80
C THR A 494 -14.37 29.85 -32.31
N THR A 495 -15.23 29.06 -32.96
CA THR A 495 -15.54 29.22 -34.39
C THR A 495 -16.22 30.56 -34.68
N ASN A 496 -17.11 31.01 -33.79
CA ASN A 496 -17.75 32.33 -33.91
C ASN A 496 -16.72 33.45 -33.70
N THR A 497 -15.79 33.28 -32.75
CA THR A 497 -14.70 34.22 -32.53
C THR A 497 -13.77 34.31 -33.75
N MET A 498 -13.43 33.18 -34.38
CA MET A 498 -12.62 33.17 -35.62
C MET A 498 -13.33 33.90 -36.77
N ASN A 499 -14.65 33.73 -36.91
CA ASN A 499 -15.45 34.41 -37.92
C ASN A 499 -15.74 35.89 -37.59
N ARG A 500 -15.56 36.32 -36.34
CA ARG A 500 -15.83 37.70 -35.91
C ARG A 500 -15.02 38.71 -36.70
N LYS A 501 -13.71 38.46 -36.87
CA LYS A 501 -12.83 39.37 -37.62
C LYS A 501 -13.33 39.54 -39.06
N TYR A 502 -13.66 38.43 -39.71
CA TYR A 502 -14.20 38.45 -41.06
C TYR A 502 -15.49 39.30 -41.16
N ASN A 503 -16.42 39.12 -40.23
CA ASN A 503 -17.66 39.90 -40.18
C ASN A 503 -17.40 41.40 -39.90
N GLN A 504 -16.47 41.72 -39.00
CA GLN A 504 -16.07 43.09 -38.69
C GLN A 504 -15.44 43.79 -39.89
N ASP A 505 -14.57 43.09 -40.62
CA ASP A 505 -13.94 43.61 -41.83
C ASP A 505 -15.02 43.91 -42.91
N ARG A 506 -16.03 43.02 -43.10
CA ARG A 506 -17.17 43.28 -44.00
C ARG A 506 -18.05 44.47 -43.56
N MET A 507 -18.27 44.68 -42.27
CA MET A 507 -18.98 45.86 -41.77
C MET A 507 -18.19 47.16 -41.93
N ALA A 508 -16.86 47.09 -41.95
CA ALA A 508 -16.01 48.23 -42.26
C ALA A 508 -16.13 48.62 -43.75
N ASP A 509 -16.22 47.64 -44.66
CA ASP A 509 -16.43 47.90 -46.09
C ASP A 509 -17.78 48.61 -46.37
N MET A 510 -18.81 48.38 -45.54
CA MET A 510 -20.07 49.13 -45.64
C MET A 510 -19.89 50.62 -45.33
N LEU A 511 -18.91 51.04 -44.52
CA LEU A 511 -18.62 52.47 -44.38
C LEU A 511 -18.06 53.05 -45.67
N VAL A 512 -17.12 52.33 -46.29
CA VAL A 512 -16.49 52.76 -47.53
C VAL A 512 -17.54 52.94 -48.64
N GLN A 513 -18.48 52.00 -48.75
CA GLN A 513 -19.59 52.12 -49.70
C GLN A 513 -20.53 53.29 -49.34
N ALA A 514 -20.77 53.58 -48.06
CA ALA A 514 -21.63 54.69 -47.64
C ALA A 514 -20.98 56.06 -47.93
N ASP A 515 -19.66 56.14 -47.78
CA ASP A 515 -18.87 57.31 -48.15
C ASP A 515 -18.84 57.50 -49.67
N GLU A 516 -18.74 56.43 -50.44
CA GLU A 516 -18.81 56.51 -51.91
C GLU A 516 -20.20 56.96 -52.39
N MET A 517 -21.28 56.47 -51.75
CA MET A 517 -22.63 56.98 -52.00
C MET A 517 -22.76 58.47 -51.65
N GLN A 518 -22.09 58.95 -50.61
CA GLN A 518 -22.09 60.38 -50.28
C GLN A 518 -21.43 61.21 -51.39
N LYS A 519 -20.28 60.78 -51.91
CA LYS A 519 -19.64 61.47 -53.04
C LYS A 519 -20.56 61.53 -54.26
N THR A 520 -21.29 60.44 -54.54
CA THR A 520 -22.27 60.40 -55.63
C THR A 520 -23.43 61.36 -55.37
N ILE A 521 -23.97 61.42 -54.15
CA ILE A 521 -25.00 62.38 -53.74
C ILE A 521 -24.51 63.82 -53.94
N ASP A 522 -23.32 64.15 -53.43
CA ASP A 522 -22.72 65.49 -53.55
C ASP A 522 -22.53 65.89 -55.03
N THR A 523 -22.13 64.93 -55.86
CA THR A 523 -21.95 65.12 -57.30
C THR A 523 -23.28 65.38 -58.01
N MET A 524 -24.33 64.62 -57.67
CA MET A 524 -25.67 64.81 -58.23
C MET A 524 -26.31 66.11 -57.76
N GLU A 525 -26.11 66.52 -56.51
CA GLU A 525 -26.57 67.82 -56.00
C GLU A 525 -25.93 68.97 -56.78
N ARG A 526 -24.61 68.87 -57.04
CA ARG A 526 -23.90 69.86 -57.85
C ARG A 526 -24.37 69.86 -59.31
N MET A 527 -24.65 68.69 -59.88
CA MET A 527 -25.20 68.56 -61.23
C MET A 527 -26.59 69.19 -61.33
N SER A 528 -27.45 68.95 -60.34
CA SER A 528 -28.78 69.55 -60.24
C SER A 528 -28.72 71.09 -60.17
N GLN A 529 -27.83 71.65 -59.35
CA GLN A 529 -27.60 73.09 -59.29
C GLN A 529 -27.15 73.68 -60.63
N LEU A 530 -26.25 72.99 -61.34
CA LEU A 530 -25.79 73.43 -62.66
C LEU A 530 -26.89 73.35 -63.72
N THR A 531 -27.75 72.32 -63.69
CA THR A 531 -28.88 72.19 -64.61
C THR A 531 -29.92 73.29 -64.37
N LEU A 532 -30.21 73.64 -63.12
CA LEU A 532 -31.09 74.78 -62.79
C LEU A 532 -30.51 76.10 -63.29
N GLN A 533 -29.21 76.34 -63.09
CA GLN A 533 -28.54 77.52 -63.63
C GLN A 533 -28.57 77.56 -65.17
N MET A 534 -28.40 76.41 -65.83
CA MET A 534 -28.52 76.33 -67.29
C MET A 534 -29.95 76.61 -67.76
N ALA A 535 -30.97 76.12 -67.04
CA ALA A 535 -32.37 76.41 -67.35
C ALA A 535 -32.68 77.92 -67.23
N ASP A 536 -32.25 78.57 -66.14
CA ASP A 536 -32.42 80.01 -65.94
C ASP A 536 -31.72 80.84 -67.03
N ILE A 537 -30.50 80.46 -67.42
CA ILE A 537 -29.75 81.12 -68.50
C ILE A 537 -30.43 80.92 -69.86
N THR A 538 -30.94 79.72 -70.13
CA THR A 538 -31.64 79.39 -71.38
C THR A 538 -32.95 80.19 -71.49
N HIS A 539 -33.71 80.29 -70.41
CA HIS A 539 -34.92 81.11 -70.33
C HIS A 539 -34.64 82.60 -70.58
N SER A 540 -33.57 83.11 -69.97
CA SER A 540 -33.10 84.49 -70.21
C SER A 540 -32.68 84.71 -71.66
N MET A 541 -32.02 83.73 -72.28
CA MET A 541 -31.58 83.77 -73.67
C MET A 541 -32.77 83.80 -74.64
N VAL A 542 -33.78 82.94 -74.45
CA VAL A 542 -35.03 82.93 -75.24
C VAL A 542 -35.75 84.27 -75.14
N THR A 543 -35.91 84.79 -73.92
CA THR A 543 -36.62 86.05 -73.68
C THR A 543 -35.94 87.22 -74.41
N LYS A 544 -34.61 87.31 -74.33
CA LYS A 544 -33.84 88.34 -75.03
C LYS A 544 -33.89 88.18 -76.55
N THR A 545 -33.87 86.96 -77.06
CA THR A 545 -33.94 86.67 -78.49
C THR A 545 -35.31 87.04 -79.07
N LYS A 546 -36.40 86.83 -78.31
CA LYS A 546 -37.74 87.33 -78.67
C LYS A 546 -37.82 88.85 -78.74
N THR A 547 -37.22 89.55 -77.77
CA THR A 547 -37.15 91.02 -77.82
C THR A 547 -36.36 91.48 -79.05
N MET A 548 -35.24 90.83 -79.34
CA MET A 548 -34.43 91.12 -80.53
C MET A 548 -35.21 90.92 -81.84
N THR A 549 -36.04 89.88 -81.97
CA THR A 549 -36.91 89.71 -83.15
C THR A 549 -37.94 90.83 -83.32
N LEU A 550 -38.48 91.36 -82.22
CA LEU A 550 -39.41 92.49 -82.27
C LEU A 550 -38.70 93.76 -82.71
N ASP A 551 -37.50 94.03 -82.19
CA ASP A 551 -36.69 95.19 -82.54
C ASP A 551 -36.25 95.15 -84.03
N ILE A 552 -35.87 93.96 -84.55
CA ILE A 552 -35.51 93.78 -85.96
C ILE A 552 -36.72 93.98 -86.88
N ALA A 553 -37.91 93.52 -86.50
CA ALA A 553 -39.13 93.73 -87.27
C ALA A 553 -39.53 95.22 -87.33
N GLU A 554 -39.33 95.97 -86.25
CA GLU A 554 -39.55 97.42 -86.22
C GLU A 554 -38.52 98.16 -87.10
N LEU A 555 -37.27 97.71 -87.11
CA LEU A 555 -36.21 98.26 -87.96
C LEU A 555 -36.48 97.99 -89.45
N ARG A 556 -36.98 96.80 -89.81
CA ARG A 556 -37.44 96.45 -91.17
C ARG A 556 -38.58 97.37 -91.63
N ASN A 557 -39.57 97.62 -90.77
CA ASN A 557 -40.71 98.47 -91.11
C ASN A 557 -40.28 99.93 -91.34
N ASN A 558 -39.40 100.47 -90.49
CA ASN A 558 -38.85 101.82 -90.67
C ASN A 558 -38.01 101.96 -91.96
N ILE A 559 -37.32 100.89 -92.36
CA ILE A 559 -36.57 100.86 -93.63
C ILE A 559 -37.52 100.75 -94.83
N GLY A 560 -38.61 99.98 -94.71
CA GLY A 560 -39.68 99.93 -95.71
C GLY A 560 -40.33 101.30 -95.95
N ASP A 561 -40.58 102.07 -94.89
CA ASP A 561 -41.12 103.44 -94.99
C ASP A 561 -40.14 104.41 -95.67
N PHE A 562 -38.83 104.22 -95.47
CA PHE A 562 -37.78 105.01 -96.13
C PHE A 562 -37.67 104.69 -97.64
N ASP A 563 -37.77 103.40 -98.03
CA ASP A 563 -37.80 102.98 -99.44
C ASP A 563 -39.04 103.52 -100.18
N ASP A 564 -40.21 103.48 -99.53
CA ASP A 564 -41.47 104.00 -100.09
C ASP A 564 -41.40 105.51 -100.41
N TRP A 565 -40.67 106.29 -99.60
CA TRP A 565 -40.49 107.73 -99.82
C TRP A 565 -39.57 108.06 -101.01
N LEU A 566 -38.50 107.28 -101.24
CA LEU A 566 -37.53 107.50 -102.34
C LEU A 566 -37.94 106.88 -103.68
N ARG A 567 -39.07 106.16 -103.72
CA ARG A 567 -39.58 105.44 -104.89
C ARG A 567 -39.68 106.26 -106.19
N PRO A 568 -40.02 107.58 -106.20
CA PRO A 568 -40.00 108.40 -107.42
C PRO A 568 -38.60 108.63 -107.99
N LEU A 569 -37.60 108.73 -107.12
CA LEU A 569 -36.18 108.87 -107.50
C LEU A 569 -35.62 107.54 -108.03
N ARG A 570 -36.01 106.42 -107.39
CA ARG A 570 -35.61 105.07 -107.79
C ARG A 570 -36.03 104.75 -109.22
N ASN A 571 -37.27 105.08 -109.61
CA ASN A 571 -37.77 104.84 -110.97
C ASN A 571 -37.07 105.68 -112.05
N TYR A 572 -36.56 106.87 -111.72
CA TYR A 572 -35.80 107.70 -112.67
C TYR A 572 -34.44 107.05 -113.03
N PHE A 573 -33.74 106.50 -112.03
CA PHE A 573 -32.44 105.84 -112.24
C PHE A 573 -32.53 104.47 -112.94
N TYR A 574 -33.69 103.80 -112.91
CA TYR A 574 -33.92 102.54 -113.64
C TYR A 574 -34.32 102.72 -115.12
N TRP A 575 -34.74 103.93 -115.54
CA TRP A 575 -35.24 104.19 -116.89
C TRP A 575 -34.18 104.74 -117.87
N GLU A 576 -33.03 105.23 -117.39
CA GLU A 576 -31.97 105.82 -118.22
C GLU A 576 -30.89 104.79 -118.64
N PRO A 577 -30.78 104.42 -119.94
CA PRO A 577 -30.03 103.22 -120.37
C PRO A 577 -28.50 103.27 -120.22
N HIS A 578 -27.91 104.39 -119.79
CA HIS A 578 -26.45 104.59 -119.68
C HIS A 578 -25.94 104.77 -118.23
N CYS A 579 -26.78 104.49 -117.21
CA CYS A 579 -26.46 104.72 -115.79
C CYS A 579 -25.27 103.88 -115.27
N ALA A 580 -24.89 102.78 -115.95
CA ALA A 580 -23.73 101.96 -115.58
C ALA A 580 -22.37 102.66 -115.78
N ASP A 581 -22.30 103.66 -116.69
CA ASP A 581 -21.05 104.35 -117.04
C ASP A 581 -20.87 105.69 -116.30
N ILE A 582 -21.81 106.05 -115.42
CA ILE A 582 -21.80 107.31 -114.65
C ILE A 582 -21.54 107.00 -113.17
N PRO A 583 -20.38 107.38 -112.60
CA PRO A 583 -19.95 106.97 -111.26
C PRO A 583 -20.94 107.28 -110.13
N VAL A 584 -21.66 108.40 -110.21
CA VAL A 584 -22.65 108.84 -109.21
C VAL A 584 -23.96 108.03 -109.29
N CYS A 585 -24.29 107.52 -110.48
CA CYS A 585 -25.54 106.79 -110.73
C CYS A 585 -25.44 105.35 -110.18
N TRP A 586 -24.29 104.68 -110.39
CA TRP A 586 -24.01 103.35 -109.84
C TRP A 586 -23.91 103.32 -108.31
N SER A 587 -23.29 104.33 -107.68
CA SER A 587 -23.17 104.38 -106.21
C SER A 587 -24.52 104.50 -105.50
N LEU A 588 -25.46 105.23 -106.10
CA LEU A 588 -26.83 105.35 -105.57
C LEU A 588 -27.64 104.07 -105.78
N ARG A 589 -27.42 103.33 -106.88
CA ARG A 589 -28.08 102.04 -107.12
C ARG A 589 -27.61 100.95 -106.16
N SER A 590 -26.30 100.87 -105.88
CA SER A 590 -25.74 99.89 -104.94
C SER A 590 -26.30 100.03 -103.51
N ILE A 591 -26.67 101.25 -103.09
CA ILE A 591 -27.26 101.48 -101.77
C ILE A 591 -28.64 100.82 -101.67
N PHE A 592 -29.45 100.86 -102.73
CA PHE A 592 -30.75 100.20 -102.77
C PHE A 592 -30.64 98.67 -102.83
N ASP A 593 -29.67 98.12 -103.58
CA ASP A 593 -29.44 96.66 -103.61
C ASP A 593 -29.02 96.11 -102.23
N THR A 594 -28.34 96.89 -101.37
CA THR A 594 -28.06 96.49 -99.97
C THR A 594 -29.27 96.54 -99.05
N LEU A 595 -30.28 97.35 -99.34
CA LEU A 595 -31.51 97.43 -98.54
C LEU A 595 -32.40 96.19 -98.75
N ASP A 596 -32.35 95.58 -99.93
CA ASP A 596 -33.08 94.32 -100.26
C ASP A 596 -32.52 93.09 -99.49
N GLY A 597 -31.32 93.17 -98.88
CA GLY A 597 -30.72 92.06 -98.11
C GLY A 597 -31.18 91.94 -96.65
N ILE A 598 -32.00 92.89 -96.15
CA ILE A 598 -32.43 92.96 -94.73
C ILE A 598 -33.57 91.97 -94.43
N ASP A 599 -34.34 91.56 -95.45
CA ASP A 599 -35.39 90.56 -95.29
C ASP A 599 -34.82 89.17 -94.96
N ALA A 600 -33.71 88.76 -95.60
CA ALA A 600 -33.07 87.47 -95.36
C ALA A 600 -32.53 87.32 -93.92
N LEU A 601 -32.00 88.40 -93.33
CA LEU A 601 -31.54 88.39 -91.93
C LEU A 601 -32.70 88.25 -90.94
N THR A 602 -33.89 88.74 -91.29
CA THR A 602 -35.07 88.69 -90.41
C THR A 602 -35.66 87.28 -90.37
N ASP A 603 -35.72 86.61 -91.51
CA ASP A 603 -36.25 85.25 -91.64
C ASP A 603 -35.38 84.23 -90.88
N ASP A 604 -34.04 84.34 -90.99
CA ASP A 604 -33.09 83.47 -90.28
C ASP A 604 -33.22 83.57 -88.75
N VAL A 605 -33.49 84.76 -88.20
CA VAL A 605 -33.67 84.97 -86.75
C VAL A 605 -35.06 84.49 -86.29
N GLN A 606 -36.09 84.55 -87.15
CA GLN A 606 -37.42 84.02 -86.83
C GLN A 606 -37.45 82.49 -86.78
N GLU A 607 -36.66 81.81 -87.62
CA GLU A 607 -36.55 80.34 -87.59
C GLU A 607 -35.80 79.82 -86.36
N LEU A 608 -35.00 80.64 -85.67
CA LEU A 608 -34.16 80.23 -84.52
C LEU A 608 -34.90 80.27 -83.17
N VAL A 609 -36.00 81.03 -83.07
CA VAL A 609 -36.80 81.17 -81.83
C VAL A 609 -37.49 79.87 -81.41
N PRO A 610 -38.16 79.10 -82.30
CA PRO A 610 -38.83 77.84 -81.94
C PRO A 610 -37.88 76.80 -81.33
N ASP A 611 -36.65 76.71 -81.85
CA ASP A 611 -35.64 75.75 -81.36
C ASP A 611 -35.15 76.10 -79.94
N LEU A 612 -34.97 77.39 -79.66
CA LEU A 612 -34.60 77.86 -78.32
C LEU A 612 -35.76 77.72 -77.33
N GLU A 613 -37.02 77.90 -77.77
CA GLU A 613 -38.21 77.60 -76.95
C GLU A 613 -38.29 76.11 -76.61
N HIS A 614 -37.95 75.22 -77.54
CA HIS A 614 -37.92 73.78 -77.27
C HIS A 614 -36.90 73.44 -76.18
N LEU A 615 -35.72 74.04 -76.22
CA LEU A 615 -34.71 73.91 -75.15
C LEU A 615 -35.21 74.46 -73.80
N ASP A 616 -35.92 75.59 -73.79
CA ASP A 616 -36.51 76.18 -72.57
C ASP A 616 -37.60 75.29 -71.94
N THR A 617 -38.30 74.48 -72.72
CA THR A 617 -39.29 73.52 -72.20
C THR A 617 -38.68 72.22 -71.67
N LEU A 618 -37.55 71.76 -72.23
CA LEU A 618 -36.92 70.49 -71.86
C LEU A 618 -36.02 70.59 -70.63
N MET A 619 -35.32 71.71 -70.45
CA MET A 619 -34.38 71.90 -69.34
C MET A 619 -35.06 71.84 -67.94
N PRO A 620 -36.25 72.42 -67.72
CA PRO A 620 -36.99 72.29 -66.47
C PRO A 620 -37.47 70.85 -66.20
N GLN A 621 -37.83 70.10 -67.24
CA GLN A 621 -38.23 68.69 -67.09
C GLN A 621 -37.05 67.81 -66.64
N LEU A 622 -35.86 68.08 -67.18
CA LEU A 622 -34.62 67.41 -66.75
C LEU A 622 -34.27 67.75 -65.30
N ALA A 623 -34.47 69.00 -64.88
CA ALA A 623 -34.24 69.45 -63.51
C ALA A 623 -35.22 68.84 -62.50
N ALA A 624 -36.47 68.55 -62.91
CA ALA A 624 -37.49 67.97 -62.04
C ALA A 624 -37.23 66.50 -61.63
N LEU A 625 -36.44 65.75 -62.41
CA LEU A 625 -36.12 64.34 -62.14
C LEU A 625 -34.94 64.14 -61.17
N MET A 626 -34.07 65.15 -61.01
CA MET A 626 -32.86 65.06 -60.20
C MET A 626 -33.12 64.90 -58.68
N PRO A 627 -34.08 65.62 -58.06
CA PRO A 627 -34.31 65.52 -56.62
C PRO A 627 -34.74 64.13 -56.15
N GLU A 628 -35.57 63.42 -56.94
CA GLU A 628 -36.06 62.08 -56.60
C GLU A 628 -34.92 61.04 -56.62
N GLN A 629 -33.98 61.16 -57.56
CA GLN A 629 -32.78 60.30 -57.61
C GLN A 629 -31.84 60.57 -56.43
N ILE A 630 -31.65 61.84 -56.04
CA ILE A 630 -30.84 62.23 -54.88
C ILE A 630 -31.46 61.69 -53.58
N GLU A 631 -32.79 61.80 -53.42
CA GLU A 631 -33.50 61.29 -52.25
C GLU A 631 -33.40 59.76 -52.13
N SER A 632 -33.57 59.04 -53.24
CA SER A 632 -33.38 57.59 -53.30
C SER A 632 -31.98 57.17 -52.85
N MET A 633 -30.94 57.86 -53.32
CA MET A 633 -29.55 57.61 -52.90
C MET A 633 -29.30 57.94 -51.42
N LYS A 634 -29.90 59.02 -50.90
CA LYS A 634 -29.85 59.36 -49.47
C LYS A 634 -30.53 58.28 -48.60
N SER A 635 -31.67 57.76 -49.07
CA SER A 635 -32.40 56.65 -48.42
C SER A 635 -31.57 55.36 -48.42
N MET A 636 -30.96 55.02 -49.56
CA MET A 636 -30.10 53.84 -49.69
C MET A 636 -28.87 53.91 -48.78
N LYS A 637 -28.20 55.09 -48.71
CA LYS A 637 -27.12 55.34 -47.75
C LYS A 637 -27.58 55.16 -46.31
N THR A 638 -28.74 55.71 -45.96
CA THR A 638 -29.30 55.63 -44.60
C THR A 638 -29.63 54.18 -44.23
N MET A 639 -30.22 53.42 -45.14
CA MET A 639 -30.51 52.00 -44.97
C MET A 639 -29.22 51.20 -44.72
N MET A 640 -28.16 51.47 -45.49
CA MET A 640 -26.90 50.75 -45.34
C MET A 640 -26.18 51.06 -44.03
N LEU A 641 -26.18 52.33 -43.59
CA LEU A 641 -25.66 52.72 -42.28
C LEU A 641 -26.47 52.11 -41.13
N THR A 642 -27.80 52.05 -41.27
CA THR A 642 -28.70 51.42 -40.28
C THR A 642 -28.47 49.91 -40.22
N GLN A 643 -28.27 49.25 -41.36
CA GLN A 643 -27.95 47.83 -41.44
C GLN A 643 -26.61 47.51 -40.77
N ARG A 644 -25.59 48.35 -41.00
CA ARG A 644 -24.30 48.25 -40.31
C ARG A 644 -24.47 48.41 -38.79
N ALA A 645 -25.18 49.44 -38.34
CA ALA A 645 -25.40 49.68 -36.90
C ALA A 645 -26.13 48.50 -36.24
N THR A 646 -27.12 47.92 -36.93
CA THR A 646 -27.85 46.74 -36.48
C THR A 646 -26.94 45.51 -36.40
N GLN A 647 -26.14 45.23 -37.45
CA GLN A 647 -25.20 44.12 -37.46
C GLN A 647 -24.09 44.30 -36.41
N ALA A 648 -23.58 45.52 -36.23
CA ALA A 648 -22.57 45.82 -35.22
C ALA A 648 -23.12 45.55 -33.81
N GLY A 649 -24.32 46.04 -33.49
CA GLY A 649 -24.97 45.75 -32.22
C GLY A 649 -25.21 44.26 -31.97
N GLN A 650 -25.61 43.51 -33.01
CA GLN A 650 -25.77 42.06 -32.93
C GLN A 650 -24.43 41.34 -32.70
N GLN A 651 -23.35 41.78 -33.35
CA GLN A 651 -22.01 41.23 -33.16
C GLN A 651 -21.44 41.55 -31.78
N ASP A 652 -21.66 42.75 -31.25
CA ASP A 652 -21.25 43.14 -29.90
C ASP A 652 -22.00 42.33 -28.84
N GLN A 653 -23.30 42.09 -29.04
CA GLN A 653 -24.09 41.20 -28.18
C GLN A 653 -23.55 39.76 -28.20
N MET A 654 -23.27 39.21 -29.39
CA MET A 654 -22.67 37.88 -29.52
C MET A 654 -21.29 37.82 -28.84
N ALA A 655 -20.47 38.85 -28.98
CA ALA A 655 -19.16 38.93 -28.35
C ALA A 655 -19.25 38.93 -26.81
N ALA A 656 -20.17 39.71 -26.24
CA ALA A 656 -20.38 39.75 -24.79
C ALA A 656 -20.88 38.40 -24.23
N MET A 657 -21.78 37.70 -24.95
CA MET A 657 -22.21 36.34 -24.56
C MET A 657 -21.06 35.33 -24.64
N GLN A 658 -20.22 35.45 -25.67
CA GLN A 658 -19.07 34.57 -25.89
C GLN A 658 -17.99 34.75 -24.80
N GLU A 659 -17.69 36.00 -24.44
CA GLU A 659 -16.70 36.34 -23.41
C GLU A 659 -17.06 35.75 -22.05
N ASN A 660 -18.33 35.89 -21.64
CA ASN A 660 -18.83 35.28 -20.41
C ASN A 660 -18.74 33.75 -20.43
N SER A 661 -19.02 33.12 -21.58
CA SER A 661 -18.91 31.67 -21.75
C SER A 661 -17.46 31.19 -21.66
N THR A 662 -16.51 31.90 -22.30
CA THR A 662 -15.08 31.58 -22.21
C THR A 662 -14.51 31.84 -20.81
N ALA A 663 -14.93 32.92 -20.14
CA ALA A 663 -14.54 33.19 -18.76
C ALA A 663 -15.05 32.11 -17.81
N MET A 664 -16.29 31.65 -17.98
CA MET A 664 -16.84 30.52 -17.22
C MET A 664 -16.03 29.23 -17.46
N GLY A 665 -15.75 28.89 -18.72
CA GLY A 665 -14.95 27.71 -19.06
C GLY A 665 -13.57 27.73 -18.40
N LYS A 666 -12.87 28.87 -18.46
CA LYS A 666 -11.58 29.07 -17.78
C LYS A 666 -11.68 28.97 -16.26
N ALA A 667 -12.69 29.59 -15.65
CA ALA A 667 -12.87 29.57 -14.20
C ALA A 667 -13.08 28.15 -13.66
N PHE A 668 -13.86 27.30 -14.35
CA PHE A 668 -14.04 25.89 -13.95
C PHE A 668 -12.74 25.09 -14.06
N ASP A 669 -11.97 25.32 -15.12
CA ASP A 669 -10.72 24.61 -15.38
C ASP A 669 -9.61 25.05 -14.41
N GLU A 670 -9.47 26.36 -14.15
CA GLU A 670 -8.57 26.94 -13.15
C GLU A 670 -8.90 26.49 -11.73
N ALA A 671 -10.20 26.43 -11.39
CA ALA A 671 -10.67 25.89 -10.12
C ALA A 671 -10.47 24.37 -10.01
N ARG A 672 -10.13 23.69 -11.11
CA ARG A 672 -10.09 22.23 -11.23
C ARG A 672 -11.38 21.58 -10.74
N ASN A 673 -12.50 22.27 -10.94
CA ASN A 673 -13.81 21.74 -10.60
C ASN A 673 -14.24 20.81 -11.73
N ASP A 674 -14.21 19.52 -11.43
CA ASP A 674 -14.58 18.45 -12.34
C ASP A 674 -15.96 17.88 -12.06
N ASP A 675 -16.82 18.52 -11.25
CA ASP A 675 -18.17 18.02 -10.90
C ASP A 675 -18.93 17.50 -12.12
N THR A 676 -18.72 18.14 -13.28
CA THR A 676 -19.03 17.60 -14.60
C THR A 676 -17.77 17.15 -15.34
N PHE A 677 -17.79 15.95 -15.91
CA PHE A 677 -16.72 15.37 -16.73
C PHE A 677 -17.33 14.82 -18.02
N TYR A 678 -16.70 15.07 -19.17
CA TYR A 678 -17.04 14.41 -20.43
C TYR A 678 -15.82 14.35 -21.34
N LEU A 679 -15.56 13.16 -21.89
CA LEU A 679 -14.48 12.97 -22.85
C LEU A 679 -15.07 12.66 -24.23
N PRO A 680 -14.81 13.51 -25.25
CA PRO A 680 -15.30 13.27 -26.60
C PRO A 680 -14.72 11.98 -27.20
N PRO A 681 -15.47 11.26 -28.08
CA PRO A 681 -14.97 10.05 -28.74
C PRO A 681 -13.63 10.25 -29.47
N GLU A 682 -13.37 11.45 -30.01
CA GLU A 682 -12.14 11.76 -30.74
C GLU A 682 -10.89 11.73 -29.84
N ALA A 683 -11.05 11.96 -28.54
CA ALA A 683 -9.93 11.90 -27.59
C ALA A 683 -9.38 10.48 -27.43
N PHE A 684 -10.23 9.46 -27.63
CA PHE A 684 -9.82 8.05 -27.58
C PHE A 684 -8.88 7.68 -28.72
N ASP A 685 -8.83 8.47 -29.80
CA ASP A 685 -7.92 8.27 -30.93
C ASP A 685 -6.55 8.92 -30.77
N ASN A 686 -6.39 9.80 -29.79
CA ASN A 686 -5.12 10.44 -29.49
C ASN A 686 -4.06 9.41 -29.05
N LYS A 687 -2.86 9.48 -29.64
CA LYS A 687 -1.75 8.54 -29.36
C LYS A 687 -1.28 8.59 -27.91
N ASP A 688 -1.20 9.78 -27.32
CA ASP A 688 -0.74 10.01 -25.95
C ASP A 688 -1.77 9.46 -24.96
N PHE A 689 -3.06 9.67 -25.25
CA PHE A 689 -4.14 9.10 -24.46
C PHE A 689 -4.17 7.57 -24.54
N LYS A 690 -3.96 6.99 -25.73
CA LYS A 690 -3.82 5.53 -25.91
C LYS A 690 -2.63 4.96 -25.13
N ARG A 691 -1.51 5.69 -25.01
CA ARG A 691 -0.36 5.28 -24.18
C ARG A 691 -0.75 5.27 -22.70
N GLY A 692 -1.31 6.36 -22.19
CA GLY A 692 -1.77 6.42 -20.79
C GLY A 692 -2.83 5.36 -20.46
N MET A 693 -3.72 5.04 -21.40
CA MET A 693 -4.75 4.01 -21.22
C MET A 693 -4.19 2.62 -20.95
N LYS A 694 -3.04 2.26 -21.55
CA LYS A 694 -2.36 0.98 -21.27
C LYS A 694 -1.96 0.83 -19.80
N ASN A 695 -1.70 1.95 -19.13
CA ASN A 695 -1.27 1.94 -17.73
C ASN A 695 -2.45 1.85 -16.75
N PHE A 696 -3.70 2.00 -17.18
CA PHE A 696 -4.86 2.03 -16.28
C PHE A 696 -5.99 1.07 -16.68
N ILE A 697 -6.03 0.63 -17.94
CA ILE A 697 -7.02 -0.32 -18.46
C ILE A 697 -6.27 -1.56 -18.97
N SER A 698 -6.77 -2.74 -18.62
CA SER A 698 -6.21 -4.02 -19.06
C SER A 698 -6.21 -4.15 -20.60
N PRO A 699 -5.32 -4.99 -21.17
CA PRO A 699 -5.27 -5.19 -22.62
C PRO A 699 -6.61 -5.64 -23.24
N ASP A 700 -7.43 -6.39 -22.49
CA ASP A 700 -8.75 -6.87 -22.90
C ASP A 700 -9.86 -5.79 -22.78
N GLY A 701 -9.57 -4.65 -22.17
CA GLY A 701 -10.50 -3.53 -21.97
C GLY A 701 -11.50 -3.72 -20.83
N LYS A 702 -11.44 -4.83 -20.08
CA LYS A 702 -12.49 -5.22 -19.11
C LYS A 702 -12.17 -4.87 -17.66
N SER A 703 -10.91 -4.59 -17.35
CA SER A 703 -10.45 -4.23 -16.02
C SER A 703 -9.85 -2.84 -16.02
N VAL A 704 -10.23 -2.03 -15.02
CA VAL A 704 -9.64 -0.71 -14.78
C VAL A 704 -9.02 -0.66 -13.40
N ARG A 705 -7.79 -0.16 -13.31
CA ARG A 705 -7.08 0.03 -12.04
C ARG A 705 -7.01 1.49 -11.62
N PHE A 706 -7.01 1.71 -10.31
CA PHE A 706 -6.85 2.99 -9.64
C PHE A 706 -5.69 2.84 -8.66
N ILE A 707 -4.80 3.83 -8.65
CA ILE A 707 -3.67 3.89 -7.72
C ILE A 707 -4.02 4.91 -6.65
N ILE A 708 -4.16 4.48 -5.42
CA ILE A 708 -4.65 5.28 -4.30
C ILE A 708 -3.50 5.51 -3.32
N SER A 709 -3.20 6.77 -3.03
CA SER A 709 -2.24 7.16 -1.99
C SER A 709 -3.00 7.61 -0.74
N HIS A 710 -2.60 7.09 0.42
CA HIS A 710 -3.16 7.49 1.72
C HIS A 710 -2.60 8.85 2.18
N GLU A 711 -3.28 9.49 3.14
CA GLU A 711 -2.69 10.52 3.99
C GLU A 711 -1.93 9.82 5.13
N GLY A 712 -0.64 10.14 5.29
CA GLY A 712 0.22 9.49 6.30
C GLY A 712 0.85 8.19 5.81
N ASP A 713 1.11 7.27 6.75
CA ASP A 713 1.76 5.99 6.46
C ASP A 713 0.70 4.87 6.38
N PRO A 714 0.56 4.17 5.23
CA PRO A 714 -0.41 3.09 5.06
C PRO A 714 -0.17 1.88 5.98
N ALA A 715 1.04 1.72 6.53
CA ALA A 715 1.40 0.63 7.43
C ALA A 715 0.94 0.84 8.88
N THR A 716 0.25 1.94 9.20
CA THR A 716 -0.25 2.23 10.55
C THR A 716 -1.69 1.75 10.76
N PRO A 717 -2.15 1.63 12.02
CA PRO A 717 -3.55 1.31 12.32
C PRO A 717 -4.55 2.28 11.67
N GLU A 718 -4.17 3.56 11.54
CA GLU A 718 -4.97 4.58 10.84
C GLU A 718 -5.05 4.28 9.34
N GLY A 719 -3.91 4.03 8.67
CA GLY A 719 -3.88 3.67 7.25
C GLY A 719 -4.72 2.43 6.93
N VAL A 720 -4.62 1.39 7.76
CA VAL A 720 -5.42 0.16 7.68
C VAL A 720 -6.92 0.42 7.81
N SER A 721 -7.32 1.44 8.58
CA SER A 721 -8.74 1.78 8.78
C SER A 721 -9.41 2.36 7.54
N HIS A 722 -8.64 2.90 6.57
CA HIS A 722 -9.17 3.49 5.34
C HIS A 722 -9.56 2.43 4.29
N VAL A 723 -9.06 1.19 4.40
CA VAL A 723 -9.22 0.11 3.40
C VAL A 723 -10.70 -0.25 3.14
N GLU A 724 -11.48 -0.47 4.21
CA GLU A 724 -12.91 -0.82 4.07
C GLU A 724 -13.75 0.36 3.55
N PRO A 725 -13.58 1.60 4.06
CA PRO A 725 -14.20 2.79 3.46
C PRO A 725 -13.90 2.96 1.96
N ILE A 726 -12.67 2.71 1.50
CA ILE A 726 -12.30 2.77 0.08
C ILE A 726 -13.11 1.76 -0.74
N LYS A 727 -13.17 0.49 -0.30
CA LYS A 727 -13.98 -0.55 -0.97
C LYS A 727 -15.46 -0.18 -0.99
N LEU A 728 -15.97 0.34 0.12
CA LEU A 728 -17.36 0.76 0.24
C LEU A 728 -17.68 1.94 -0.70
N ALA A 729 -16.82 2.95 -0.76
CA ALA A 729 -16.98 4.10 -1.64
C ALA A 729 -16.98 3.68 -3.12
N ALA A 730 -16.09 2.77 -3.53
CA ALA A 730 -16.11 2.20 -4.87
C ALA A 730 -17.41 1.44 -5.16
N LYS A 731 -17.86 0.61 -4.21
CA LYS A 731 -19.13 -0.13 -4.32
C LYS A 731 -20.35 0.80 -4.40
N GLU A 732 -20.36 1.89 -3.65
CA GLU A 732 -21.43 2.88 -3.67
C GLU A 732 -21.44 3.70 -4.96
N ALA A 733 -20.27 4.04 -5.50
CA ALA A 733 -20.16 4.74 -6.78
C ALA A 733 -20.72 3.91 -7.95
N LEU A 734 -20.57 2.58 -7.90
CA LEU A 734 -21.11 1.65 -8.90
C LEU A 734 -22.63 1.49 -8.89
N LYS A 735 -23.32 1.78 -7.76
CA LYS A 735 -24.78 1.63 -7.65
C LYS A 735 -25.51 2.51 -8.67
N GLY A 736 -26.49 1.93 -9.37
CA GLY A 736 -27.30 2.63 -10.37
C GLY A 736 -26.52 3.02 -11.64
N THR A 737 -25.36 2.40 -11.87
CA THR A 737 -24.57 2.57 -13.09
C THR A 737 -24.58 1.29 -13.92
N PRO A 738 -24.22 1.34 -15.21
CA PRO A 738 -24.10 0.13 -16.03
C PRO A 738 -23.05 -0.89 -15.55
N LEU A 739 -22.16 -0.49 -14.63
CA LEU A 739 -21.14 -1.34 -14.03
C LEU A 739 -21.59 -1.93 -12.68
N GLU A 740 -22.88 -1.84 -12.34
CA GLU A 740 -23.44 -2.46 -11.14
C GLU A 740 -23.25 -3.99 -11.17
N GLY A 741 -22.69 -4.54 -10.10
CA GLY A 741 -22.34 -5.97 -10.01
C GLY A 741 -20.90 -6.31 -10.44
N SER A 742 -20.12 -5.34 -10.90
CA SER A 742 -18.68 -5.51 -11.17
C SER A 742 -17.91 -5.96 -9.92
N LYS A 743 -16.86 -6.76 -10.12
CA LYS A 743 -16.04 -7.25 -9.02
C LYS A 743 -14.99 -6.19 -8.65
N ILE A 744 -14.81 -6.00 -7.35
CA ILE A 744 -13.87 -5.03 -6.80
C ILE A 744 -12.74 -5.78 -6.09
N TYR A 745 -11.52 -5.53 -6.54
CA TYR A 745 -10.29 -6.07 -5.97
C TYR A 745 -9.48 -4.91 -5.40
N LEU A 746 -9.00 -5.04 -4.15
CA LEU A 746 -8.13 -4.04 -3.53
C LEU A 746 -6.89 -4.75 -3.00
N ALA A 747 -5.74 -4.33 -3.50
CA ALA A 747 -4.43 -4.78 -3.08
C ALA A 747 -3.58 -3.56 -2.70
N GLY A 748 -2.45 -3.79 -2.04
CA GLY A 748 -1.58 -2.72 -1.58
C GLY A 748 -1.07 -2.96 -0.17
N THR A 749 -0.36 -1.98 0.36
CA THR A 749 0.30 -2.11 1.66
C THR A 749 -0.72 -2.10 2.80
N ALA A 750 -1.62 -1.12 2.88
CA ALA A 750 -2.65 -1.08 3.91
C ALA A 750 -3.60 -2.28 3.83
N ALA A 751 -4.00 -2.73 2.63
CA ALA A 751 -4.83 -3.93 2.46
C ALA A 751 -4.10 -5.20 2.94
N THR A 752 -2.82 -5.37 2.59
CA THR A 752 -2.01 -6.51 3.04
C THR A 752 -1.85 -6.50 4.56
N TYR A 753 -1.60 -5.33 5.15
CA TYR A 753 -1.44 -5.18 6.61
C TYR A 753 -2.76 -5.40 7.35
N LYS A 754 -3.89 -5.00 6.76
CA LYS A 754 -5.22 -5.35 7.26
C LYS A 754 -5.41 -6.86 7.32
N ASP A 755 -5.13 -7.55 6.22
CA ASP A 755 -5.28 -9.00 6.13
C ASP A 755 -4.30 -9.72 7.06
N MET A 756 -3.09 -9.20 7.26
CA MET A 756 -2.14 -9.69 8.28
C MET A 756 -2.66 -9.49 9.70
N LYS A 757 -3.24 -8.33 10.02
CA LYS A 757 -3.84 -8.05 11.34
C LYS A 757 -5.00 -9.00 11.63
N ASP A 758 -5.93 -9.13 10.69
CA ASP A 758 -7.09 -10.01 10.84
C ASP A 758 -6.65 -11.48 10.91
N GLY A 759 -5.77 -11.90 10.00
CA GLY A 759 -5.17 -13.23 9.98
C GLY A 759 -4.45 -13.57 11.28
N SER A 760 -3.63 -12.66 11.80
CA SER A 760 -2.92 -12.84 13.06
C SER A 760 -3.86 -12.97 14.25
N PHE A 761 -4.98 -12.24 14.27
CA PHE A 761 -5.97 -12.36 15.34
C PHE A 761 -6.65 -13.72 15.33
N TYR A 762 -7.12 -14.18 14.16
CA TYR A 762 -7.76 -15.48 14.02
C TYR A 762 -6.79 -16.63 14.28
N ASP A 763 -5.57 -16.56 13.75
CA ASP A 763 -4.54 -17.59 13.95
C ASP A 763 -4.10 -17.68 15.40
N LEU A 764 -3.94 -16.55 16.10
CA LEU A 764 -3.64 -16.54 17.52
C LEU A 764 -4.76 -17.20 18.34
N MET A 765 -6.02 -16.95 17.97
CA MET A 765 -7.16 -17.58 18.61
C MET A 765 -7.21 -19.09 18.33
N ILE A 766 -7.01 -19.51 17.08
CA ILE A 766 -7.00 -20.93 16.69
C ILE A 766 -5.86 -21.67 17.39
N ALA A 767 -4.62 -21.20 17.24
CA ALA A 767 -3.45 -21.83 17.83
C ALA A 767 -3.49 -21.79 19.36
N GLY A 768 -3.89 -20.66 19.94
CA GLY A 768 -4.00 -20.49 21.39
C GLY A 768 -5.05 -21.42 21.99
N ILE A 769 -6.28 -21.46 21.46
CA ILE A 769 -7.33 -22.34 21.96
C ILE A 769 -6.97 -23.81 21.75
N ALA A 770 -6.42 -24.16 20.58
CA ALA A 770 -6.00 -25.53 20.29
C ALA A 770 -4.90 -25.99 21.26
N ALA A 771 -3.85 -25.18 21.46
CA ALA A 771 -2.75 -25.51 22.35
C ALA A 771 -3.19 -25.54 23.82
N VAL A 772 -4.02 -24.60 24.28
CA VAL A 772 -4.59 -24.61 25.65
C VAL A 772 -5.41 -25.86 25.88
N SER A 773 -6.28 -26.22 24.92
CA SER A 773 -7.12 -27.41 25.00
C SER A 773 -6.27 -28.69 25.01
N LEU A 774 -5.25 -28.76 24.15
CA LEU A 774 -4.31 -29.88 24.10
C LEU A 774 -3.55 -30.04 25.42
N ILE A 775 -2.98 -28.95 25.95
CA ILE A 775 -2.27 -28.95 27.24
C ILE A 775 -3.23 -29.37 28.35
N PHE A 776 -4.45 -28.84 28.37
CA PHE A 776 -5.46 -29.21 29.36
C PHE A 776 -5.77 -30.72 29.30
N ILE A 777 -5.93 -31.29 28.10
CA ILE A 777 -6.16 -32.72 27.90
C ILE A 777 -4.96 -33.55 28.39
N ILE A 778 -3.74 -33.18 28.00
CA ILE A 778 -2.52 -33.89 28.45
C ILE A 778 -2.39 -33.81 29.97
N MET A 779 -2.60 -32.64 30.56
CA MET A 779 -2.56 -32.46 32.01
C MET A 779 -3.65 -33.25 32.71
N LEU A 780 -4.85 -33.34 32.15
CA LEU A 780 -5.94 -34.16 32.67
C LEU A 780 -5.57 -35.65 32.63
N LEU A 781 -4.96 -36.14 31.55
CA LEU A 781 -4.51 -37.53 31.42
C LEU A 781 -3.42 -37.89 32.44
N ILE A 782 -2.45 -36.99 32.65
CA ILE A 782 -1.31 -37.25 33.54
C ILE A 782 -1.70 -37.08 35.01
N THR A 783 -2.32 -35.95 35.37
CA THR A 783 -2.68 -35.66 36.77
C THR A 783 -3.88 -36.48 37.22
N ARG A 784 -4.80 -36.83 36.30
CA ARG A 784 -6.12 -37.42 36.55
C ARG A 784 -7.03 -36.57 37.44
N SER A 785 -6.78 -35.26 37.50
CA SER A 785 -7.58 -34.31 38.24
C SER A 785 -7.93 -33.10 37.39
N VAL A 786 -9.22 -32.80 37.30
CA VAL A 786 -9.75 -31.67 36.52
C VAL A 786 -9.34 -30.34 37.16
N VAL A 787 -9.40 -30.26 38.49
CA VAL A 787 -9.04 -29.03 39.23
C VAL A 787 -7.54 -28.77 39.14
N ALA A 788 -6.69 -29.79 39.32
CA ALA A 788 -5.25 -29.62 39.16
C ALA A 788 -4.89 -29.17 37.73
N ALA A 789 -5.47 -29.80 36.71
CA ALA A 789 -5.25 -29.42 35.32
C ALA A 789 -5.69 -27.97 35.04
N ALA A 790 -6.87 -27.56 35.53
CA ALA A 790 -7.38 -26.19 35.37
C ALA A 790 -6.50 -25.15 36.09
N VAL A 791 -6.02 -25.45 37.30
CA VAL A 791 -5.10 -24.57 38.03
C VAL A 791 -3.80 -24.40 37.26
N ILE A 792 -3.19 -25.51 36.80
CA ILE A 792 -1.93 -25.45 36.03
C ILE A 792 -2.11 -24.55 34.80
N VAL A 793 -3.11 -24.84 33.96
CA VAL A 793 -3.39 -24.07 32.75
C VAL A 793 -3.70 -22.61 33.07
N GLY A 794 -4.53 -22.33 34.09
CA GLY A 794 -4.85 -20.97 34.51
C GLY A 794 -3.63 -20.18 35.01
N THR A 795 -2.74 -20.83 35.76
CA THR A 795 -1.49 -20.19 36.22
C THR A 795 -0.51 -19.93 35.09
N VAL A 796 -0.45 -20.81 34.08
CA VAL A 796 0.35 -20.60 32.87
C VAL A 796 -0.20 -19.42 32.04
N LEU A 797 -1.52 -19.33 31.89
CA LEU A 797 -2.17 -18.20 31.20
C LEU A 797 -1.93 -16.87 31.93
N LEU A 798 -2.00 -16.86 33.26
CA LEU A 798 -1.69 -15.68 34.06
C LEU A 798 -0.21 -15.28 33.90
N SER A 799 0.69 -16.27 33.95
CA SER A 799 2.13 -16.06 33.71
C SER A 799 2.34 -15.40 32.36
N LEU A 800 1.78 -15.97 31.31
CA LEU A 800 1.87 -15.46 29.94
C LEU A 800 1.38 -14.01 29.83
N GLY A 801 0.20 -13.69 30.40
CA GLY A 801 -0.32 -12.33 30.39
C GLY A 801 0.58 -11.33 31.13
N ALA A 802 1.06 -11.70 32.32
CA ALA A 802 1.98 -10.86 33.10
C ALA A 802 3.33 -10.66 32.39
N SER A 803 3.81 -11.68 31.70
CA SER A 803 5.11 -11.69 31.02
C SER A 803 5.10 -10.88 29.74
N PHE A 804 4.04 -11.01 28.94
CA PHE A 804 3.84 -10.19 27.77
C PHE A 804 3.70 -8.71 28.18
N GLY A 805 2.93 -8.41 29.23
CA GLY A 805 2.86 -7.06 29.77
C GLY A 805 4.22 -6.53 30.25
N LEU A 806 5.01 -7.35 30.95
CA LEU A 806 6.37 -6.95 31.33
C LEU A 806 7.27 -6.66 30.11
N SER A 807 7.09 -7.39 29.00
CA SER A 807 7.76 -7.09 27.73
C SER A 807 7.31 -5.74 27.14
N VAL A 808 6.01 -5.42 27.20
CA VAL A 808 5.47 -4.08 26.84
C VAL A 808 6.12 -2.98 27.68
N LEU A 809 6.25 -3.18 28.99
CA LEU A 809 6.95 -2.23 29.87
C LEU A 809 8.42 -2.01 29.42
N VAL A 810 9.15 -3.08 29.15
CA VAL A 810 10.58 -3.00 28.82
C VAL A 810 10.80 -2.40 27.43
N TRP A 811 10.12 -2.90 26.41
CA TRP A 811 10.36 -2.45 25.04
C TRP A 811 9.66 -1.13 24.73
N GLN A 812 8.37 -1.02 25.03
CA GLN A 812 7.57 0.12 24.63
C GLN A 812 7.78 1.34 25.54
N HIS A 813 7.82 1.14 26.86
CA HIS A 813 7.94 2.26 27.81
C HIS A 813 9.39 2.62 28.18
N LEU A 814 10.27 1.62 28.32
CA LEU A 814 11.66 1.88 28.73
C LEU A 814 12.61 2.12 27.54
N LEU A 815 12.49 1.32 26.47
CA LEU A 815 13.34 1.43 25.27
C LEU A 815 12.73 2.30 24.15
N GLY A 816 11.45 2.68 24.26
CA GLY A 816 10.75 3.51 23.27
C GLY A 816 10.49 2.82 21.93
N LEU A 817 10.57 1.49 21.88
CA LEU A 817 10.32 0.69 20.69
C LEU A 817 9.03 -0.11 20.85
N GLU A 818 8.09 0.09 19.94
CA GLU A 818 6.87 -0.71 19.89
C GLU A 818 7.20 -2.19 19.70
N LEU A 819 6.25 -3.07 20.03
CA LEU A 819 6.43 -4.50 19.85
C LEU A 819 6.01 -4.89 18.44
N HIS A 820 6.82 -5.75 17.82
CA HIS A 820 6.50 -6.30 16.52
C HIS A 820 5.29 -7.25 16.64
N TRP A 821 4.37 -7.21 15.66
CA TRP A 821 3.12 -7.98 15.67
C TRP A 821 3.28 -9.47 15.96
N MET A 822 4.36 -10.07 15.46
CA MET A 822 4.65 -11.49 15.65
C MET A 822 5.07 -11.86 17.09
N VAL A 823 5.54 -10.91 17.89
CA VAL A 823 6.04 -11.16 19.26
C VAL A 823 4.94 -11.68 20.15
N LEU A 824 3.73 -11.11 20.06
CA LEU A 824 2.58 -11.57 20.83
C LEU A 824 2.27 -13.03 20.49
N ALA A 825 2.13 -13.36 19.21
CA ALA A 825 1.79 -14.72 18.80
C ALA A 825 2.87 -15.74 19.18
N MET A 826 4.14 -15.47 18.86
CA MET A 826 5.24 -16.38 19.19
C MET A 826 5.39 -16.55 20.71
N SER A 827 5.35 -15.47 21.49
CA SER A 827 5.47 -15.56 22.94
C SER A 827 4.31 -16.33 23.57
N VAL A 828 3.08 -16.13 23.11
CA VAL A 828 1.89 -16.88 23.58
C VAL A 828 2.09 -18.36 23.35
N ILE A 829 2.39 -18.78 22.12
CA ILE A 829 2.48 -20.19 21.75
C ILE A 829 3.67 -20.87 22.47
N LEU A 830 4.82 -20.21 22.53
CA LEU A 830 6.02 -20.78 23.17
C LEU A 830 5.92 -20.82 24.69
N LEU A 831 5.46 -19.74 25.34
CA LEU A 831 5.28 -19.74 26.80
C LEU A 831 4.22 -20.73 27.23
N LEU A 832 3.16 -20.91 26.43
CA LEU A 832 2.15 -21.92 26.70
C LEU A 832 2.72 -23.34 26.57
N ALA A 833 3.47 -23.61 25.49
CA ALA A 833 4.12 -24.89 25.26
C ALA A 833 5.07 -25.25 26.42
N VAL A 834 6.02 -24.36 26.72
CA VAL A 834 7.10 -24.60 27.68
C VAL A 834 6.63 -24.46 29.14
N GLY A 835 5.78 -23.48 29.46
CA GLY A 835 5.34 -23.19 30.83
C GLY A 835 4.51 -24.31 31.46
N SER A 836 3.91 -25.17 30.64
CA SER A 836 3.12 -26.31 31.11
C SER A 836 3.97 -27.44 31.74
N ASP A 837 5.18 -27.69 31.22
CA ASP A 837 6.06 -28.78 31.62
C ASP A 837 6.37 -28.73 33.12
N TYR A 838 6.84 -27.58 33.57
CA TYR A 838 7.42 -27.54 34.89
C TYR A 838 6.38 -27.56 36.02
N ASN A 839 5.17 -27.13 35.74
CA ASN A 839 4.05 -27.28 36.64
C ASN A 839 3.68 -28.77 36.80
N LEU A 840 3.82 -29.57 35.74
CA LEU A 840 3.68 -31.03 35.81
C LEU A 840 4.72 -31.66 36.74
N LEU A 841 6.00 -31.26 36.65
CA LEU A 841 7.05 -31.74 37.55
C LEU A 841 6.72 -31.51 39.02
N LEU A 842 6.29 -30.30 39.36
CA LEU A 842 5.93 -29.94 40.73
C LEU A 842 4.73 -30.75 41.22
N VAL A 843 3.68 -30.88 40.41
CA VAL A 843 2.45 -31.60 40.79
C VAL A 843 2.67 -33.11 40.85
N SER A 844 3.47 -33.69 39.95
CA SER A 844 3.90 -35.10 40.04
C SER A 844 4.61 -35.37 41.36
N ARG A 845 5.42 -34.43 41.83
CA ARG A 845 6.11 -34.54 43.13
C ARG A 845 5.20 -34.33 44.33
N PHE A 846 4.23 -33.43 44.23
CA PHE A 846 3.15 -33.39 45.23
C PHE A 846 2.47 -34.75 45.33
N LYS A 847 2.21 -35.41 44.20
CA LYS A 847 1.56 -36.72 44.14
C LYS A 847 2.39 -37.82 44.78
N GLU A 848 3.70 -37.84 44.54
CA GLU A 848 4.61 -38.83 45.15
C GLU A 848 4.70 -38.69 46.68
N GLU A 849 4.73 -37.45 47.18
CA GLU A 849 4.85 -37.15 48.62
C GLU A 849 3.50 -37.10 49.36
N LEU A 850 2.39 -37.45 48.69
CA LEU A 850 1.04 -37.49 49.29
C LEU A 850 0.96 -38.41 50.52
N SER A 851 1.82 -39.43 50.62
CA SER A 851 1.86 -40.34 51.77
C SER A 851 2.17 -39.63 53.09
N GLY A 852 2.87 -38.49 53.05
CA GLY A 852 3.16 -37.63 54.21
C GLY A 852 2.01 -36.71 54.66
N GLY A 853 0.89 -36.68 53.92
CA GLY A 853 -0.23 -35.74 54.11
C GLY A 853 -0.09 -34.47 53.26
N LEU A 854 -1.21 -33.82 52.90
CA LEU A 854 -1.25 -32.72 51.90
C LEU A 854 -0.25 -31.59 52.19
N LYS A 855 -0.26 -31.05 53.41
CA LYS A 855 0.60 -29.93 53.82
C LYS A 855 2.08 -30.32 53.88
N THR A 856 2.38 -31.47 54.47
CA THR A 856 3.75 -31.99 54.58
C THR A 856 4.31 -32.40 53.23
N GLY A 857 3.47 -32.95 52.36
CA GLY A 857 3.81 -33.37 51.00
C GLY A 857 4.24 -32.19 50.14
N ILE A 858 3.51 -31.06 50.20
CA ILE A 858 3.91 -29.81 49.53
C ILE A 858 5.29 -29.33 50.03
N ILE A 859 5.52 -29.34 51.34
CA ILE A 859 6.82 -28.89 51.92
C ILE A 859 7.97 -29.81 51.48
N ARG A 860 7.77 -31.13 51.48
CA ARG A 860 8.79 -32.10 51.08
C ARG A 860 9.08 -32.04 49.60
N ALA A 861 8.05 -31.95 48.76
CA ALA A 861 8.19 -31.78 47.33
C ALA A 861 8.96 -30.50 47.00
N MET A 862 8.56 -29.36 47.57
CA MET A 862 9.28 -28.08 47.41
C MET A 862 10.75 -28.17 47.84
N ALA A 863 11.03 -28.83 48.97
CA ALA A 863 12.40 -29.00 49.46
C ALA A 863 13.26 -29.91 48.58
N GLY A 864 12.66 -30.94 47.95
CA GLY A 864 13.34 -31.90 47.10
C GLY A 864 13.59 -31.39 45.68
N THR A 865 12.60 -30.73 45.06
CA THR A 865 12.68 -30.35 43.64
C THR A 865 12.88 -28.87 43.38
N GLY A 866 12.64 -27.98 44.35
CA GLY A 866 12.76 -26.53 44.16
C GLY A 866 14.11 -26.11 43.61
N SER A 867 15.22 -26.66 44.12
CA SER A 867 16.56 -26.27 43.64
C SER A 867 16.88 -26.73 42.21
N VAL A 868 16.41 -27.91 41.81
CA VAL A 868 16.66 -28.47 40.47
C VAL A 868 15.75 -27.79 39.45
N VAL A 869 14.47 -27.63 39.79
CA VAL A 869 13.45 -27.03 38.93
C VAL A 869 13.71 -25.54 38.69
N THR A 870 14.15 -24.79 39.72
CA THR A 870 14.54 -23.38 39.53
C THR A 870 15.83 -23.25 38.74
N SER A 871 16.79 -24.19 38.90
CA SER A 871 18.02 -24.15 38.10
C SER A 871 17.74 -24.41 36.62
N ALA A 872 16.90 -25.41 36.30
CA ALA A 872 16.45 -25.68 34.93
C ALA A 872 15.74 -24.45 34.33
N GLY A 873 14.73 -23.92 35.03
CA GLY A 873 13.99 -22.74 34.56
C GLY A 873 14.86 -21.49 34.40
N LEU A 874 15.87 -21.28 35.24
CA LEU A 874 16.84 -20.19 35.06
C LEU A 874 17.75 -20.43 33.85
N VAL A 875 18.27 -21.64 33.67
CA VAL A 875 19.10 -21.98 32.50
C VAL A 875 18.30 -21.70 31.23
N PHE A 876 17.06 -22.20 31.14
CA PHE A 876 16.17 -21.95 30.01
C PHE A 876 15.88 -20.45 29.85
N ALA A 877 15.56 -19.71 30.91
CA ALA A 877 15.31 -18.27 30.78
C ALA A 877 16.53 -17.50 30.25
N PHE A 878 17.74 -17.81 30.73
CA PHE A 878 18.96 -17.16 30.25
C PHE A 878 19.37 -17.58 28.85
N THR A 879 19.06 -18.82 28.41
CA THR A 879 19.24 -19.21 27.01
C THR A 879 18.33 -18.40 26.11
N MET A 880 17.07 -18.22 26.49
CA MET A 880 16.13 -17.37 25.76
C MET A 880 16.56 -15.90 25.77
N ALA A 881 17.14 -15.41 26.88
CA ALA A 881 17.68 -14.06 26.96
C ALA A 881 18.90 -13.82 26.05
N SER A 882 19.62 -14.88 25.64
CA SER A 882 20.78 -14.78 24.74
C SER A 882 20.41 -14.25 23.35
N PHE A 883 19.13 -14.35 22.96
CA PHE A 883 18.62 -13.79 21.72
C PHE A 883 18.56 -12.27 21.71
N ALA A 884 18.74 -11.61 22.86
CA ALA A 884 18.95 -10.16 22.93
C ALA A 884 20.17 -9.69 22.11
N PHE A 885 21.11 -10.59 21.81
CA PHE A 885 22.29 -10.34 20.97
C PHE A 885 22.08 -10.70 19.48
N SER A 886 20.87 -11.04 19.06
CA SER A 886 20.55 -11.24 17.64
C SER A 886 20.57 -9.90 16.89
N ASP A 887 21.08 -9.92 15.67
CA ASP A 887 21.06 -8.76 14.77
C ASP A 887 19.61 -8.40 14.37
N LEU A 888 18.67 -9.36 14.46
CA LEU A 888 17.24 -9.14 14.24
C LEU A 888 16.55 -8.74 15.56
N LYS A 889 16.08 -7.49 15.67
CA LYS A 889 15.40 -7.03 16.89
C LYS A 889 14.11 -7.79 17.16
N VAL A 890 13.44 -8.32 16.13
CA VAL A 890 12.26 -9.19 16.31
C VAL A 890 12.63 -10.44 17.12
N MET A 891 13.77 -11.07 16.83
CA MET A 891 14.26 -12.24 17.57
C MET A 891 14.65 -11.88 19.00
N ALA A 892 15.26 -10.71 19.19
CA ALA A 892 15.57 -10.19 20.52
C ALA A 892 14.30 -9.95 21.36
N GLN A 893 13.24 -9.38 20.77
CA GLN A 893 11.95 -9.18 21.44
C GLN A 893 11.30 -10.52 21.82
N VAL A 894 11.25 -11.48 20.89
CA VAL A 894 10.69 -12.82 21.16
C VAL A 894 11.46 -13.51 22.28
N GLY A 895 12.79 -13.61 22.17
CA GLY A 895 13.62 -14.29 23.17
C GLY A 895 13.56 -13.66 24.55
N THR A 896 13.62 -12.32 24.64
CA THR A 896 13.52 -11.61 25.92
C THR A 896 12.12 -11.72 26.55
N THR A 897 11.05 -11.69 25.75
CA THR A 897 9.68 -11.90 26.24
C THR A 897 9.52 -13.30 26.83
N ILE A 898 10.04 -14.32 26.14
CA ILE A 898 10.01 -15.70 26.63
C ILE A 898 10.87 -15.84 27.90
N ALA A 899 12.06 -15.25 27.92
CA ALA A 899 12.93 -15.25 29.09
C ALA A 899 12.23 -14.67 30.33
N LEU A 900 11.62 -13.49 30.18
CA LEU A 900 10.86 -12.84 31.25
C LEU A 900 9.71 -13.73 31.72
N GLY A 901 9.02 -14.40 30.81
CA GLY A 901 7.92 -15.27 31.19
C GLY A 901 8.30 -16.58 31.84
N LEU A 902 9.43 -17.15 31.46
CA LEU A 902 9.98 -18.31 32.16
C LEU A 902 10.54 -17.94 33.53
N LEU A 903 11.11 -16.73 33.69
CA LEU A 903 11.50 -16.21 35.00
C LEU A 903 10.27 -16.01 35.89
N PHE A 904 9.21 -15.39 35.37
CA PHE A 904 7.97 -15.17 36.11
C PHE A 904 7.32 -16.50 36.49
N ASP A 905 7.21 -17.44 35.55
CA ASP A 905 6.66 -18.76 35.83
C ASP A 905 7.49 -19.51 36.89
N THR A 906 8.82 -19.54 36.73
CA THR A 906 9.71 -20.30 37.61
C THR A 906 9.79 -19.70 39.02
N LEU A 907 9.96 -18.38 39.12
CA LEU A 907 10.24 -17.70 40.39
C LEU A 907 8.98 -17.29 41.14
N ILE A 908 7.88 -16.99 40.45
CA ILE A 908 6.66 -16.48 41.07
C ILE A 908 5.58 -17.55 41.07
N VAL A 909 5.18 -18.01 39.88
CA VAL A 909 4.04 -18.93 39.73
C VAL A 909 4.34 -20.26 40.42
N ARG A 910 5.42 -20.93 40.01
CA ARG A 910 5.76 -22.27 40.47
C ARG A 910 6.25 -22.31 41.90
N SER A 911 7.02 -21.29 42.30
CA SER A 911 7.62 -21.26 43.64
C SER A 911 6.63 -20.84 44.74
N PHE A 912 5.60 -20.08 44.40
CA PHE A 912 4.68 -19.50 45.38
C PHE A 912 3.20 -19.69 45.03
N MET A 913 2.78 -19.34 43.81
CA MET A 913 1.36 -19.31 43.42
C MET A 913 0.73 -20.70 43.34
N THR A 914 1.32 -21.63 42.58
CA THR A 914 0.82 -23.00 42.40
C THR A 914 0.76 -23.77 43.74
N PRO A 915 1.80 -23.77 44.60
CA PRO A 915 1.72 -24.42 45.91
C PRO A 915 0.73 -23.72 46.87
N ALA A 916 0.55 -22.40 46.79
CA ALA A 916 -0.43 -21.69 47.61
C ALA A 916 -1.87 -22.06 47.22
N ILE A 917 -2.17 -22.12 45.93
CA ILE A 917 -3.48 -22.57 45.41
C ILE A 917 -3.73 -24.02 45.80
N ALA A 918 -2.74 -24.91 45.67
CA ALA A 918 -2.84 -26.30 46.10
C ALA A 918 -3.09 -26.42 47.62
N ALA A 919 -2.44 -25.57 48.43
CA ALA A 919 -2.64 -25.54 49.88
C ALA A 919 -4.03 -25.02 50.28
N LEU A 920 -4.61 -24.05 49.55
CA LEU A 920 -5.96 -23.52 49.78
C LEU A 920 -7.05 -24.52 49.39
N LEU A 921 -6.93 -25.12 48.19
CA LEU A 921 -7.92 -26.07 47.68
C LEU A 921 -7.85 -27.42 48.41
N GLY A 922 -6.70 -27.79 48.96
CA GLY A 922 -6.52 -28.97 49.80
C GLY A 922 -6.96 -30.26 49.09
N ARG A 923 -8.03 -30.90 49.58
CA ARG A 923 -8.58 -32.13 48.98
C ARG A 923 -9.24 -31.90 47.61
N TRP A 924 -9.77 -30.71 47.36
CA TRP A 924 -10.46 -30.37 46.12
C TRP A 924 -9.48 -30.21 44.95
N PHE A 925 -8.22 -29.90 45.24
CA PHE A 925 -7.16 -29.80 44.23
C PHE A 925 -7.02 -31.09 43.40
N TRP A 926 -7.35 -32.24 43.99
CA TRP A 926 -7.18 -33.56 43.36
C TRP A 926 -8.47 -34.15 42.82
N TRP A 927 -9.60 -33.44 42.92
CA TRP A 927 -10.89 -33.92 42.43
C TRP A 927 -10.84 -34.22 40.92
N PRO A 928 -11.41 -35.36 40.44
CA PRO A 928 -12.26 -36.34 41.13
C PRO A 928 -11.49 -37.47 41.85
N GLN A 929 -10.16 -37.47 41.90
CA GLN A 929 -9.41 -38.48 42.66
C GLN A 929 -9.64 -38.30 44.16
N VAL A 930 -10.20 -39.32 44.82
CA VAL A 930 -10.38 -39.32 46.28
C VAL A 930 -9.06 -39.68 46.95
N ILE A 931 -8.35 -38.67 47.46
CA ILE A 931 -7.15 -38.89 48.27
C ILE A 931 -7.56 -39.21 49.70
N GLN A 932 -7.40 -40.48 50.07
CA GLN A 932 -7.55 -40.91 51.45
C GLN A 932 -6.37 -40.40 52.28
N SER A 933 -6.62 -39.48 53.21
CA SER A 933 -5.57 -38.97 54.10
C SER A 933 -5.10 -40.07 55.06
N ALA A 934 -3.86 -39.99 55.55
CA ALA A 934 -3.36 -40.93 56.56
C ALA A 934 -4.25 -40.96 57.83
N ALA A 935 -4.91 -39.84 58.16
CA ALA A 935 -5.89 -39.75 59.23
C ALA A 935 -7.19 -40.51 58.89
N SER A 936 -7.65 -40.48 57.63
CA SER A 936 -8.80 -41.28 57.18
C SER A 936 -8.46 -42.77 57.13
N LYS A 937 -7.25 -43.14 56.71
CA LYS A 937 -6.76 -44.53 56.77
C LYS A 937 -6.65 -45.04 58.20
N ARG A 938 -6.16 -44.23 59.14
CA ARG A 938 -6.13 -44.59 60.57
C ARG A 938 -7.53 -44.69 61.18
N ARG A 939 -8.47 -43.79 60.84
CA ARG A 939 -9.88 -43.89 61.25
C ARG A 939 -10.59 -45.10 60.65
N LEU A 940 -10.35 -45.44 59.39
CA LEU A 940 -10.90 -46.64 58.76
C LEU A 940 -10.28 -47.92 59.33
N ALA A 941 -8.99 -47.89 59.66
CA ALA A 941 -8.34 -49.00 60.35
C ALA A 941 -8.88 -49.16 61.78
N SER A 942 -9.08 -48.06 62.54
CA SER A 942 -9.68 -48.12 63.88
C SER A 942 -11.13 -48.58 63.84
N LEU A 943 -11.93 -48.11 62.87
CA LEU A 943 -13.31 -48.58 62.68
C LEU A 943 -13.38 -50.07 62.27
N LYS A 944 -12.43 -50.56 61.46
CA LYS A 944 -12.30 -52.00 61.18
C LYS A 944 -11.87 -52.80 62.41
N GLN A 945 -11.07 -52.20 63.29
CA GLN A 945 -10.60 -52.83 64.52
C GLN A 945 -11.72 -52.88 65.57
N ASP A 946 -12.53 -51.82 65.70
CA ASP A 946 -13.72 -51.78 66.56
C ASP A 946 -14.82 -52.75 66.08
N HIS A 947 -14.99 -52.91 64.76
CA HIS A 947 -15.92 -53.89 64.20
C HIS A 947 -15.48 -55.34 64.47
N ASN A 948 -14.16 -55.61 64.43
CA ASN A 948 -13.60 -56.91 64.84
C ASN A 948 -13.69 -57.15 66.36
N ILE A 949 -13.64 -56.10 67.18
CA ILE A 949 -13.83 -56.22 68.63
C ILE A 949 -15.31 -56.48 68.95
N GLN A 950 -16.25 -55.81 68.29
CA GLN A 950 -17.68 -56.11 68.43
C GLN A 950 -18.06 -57.52 67.97
N SER A 951 -17.42 -58.07 66.92
CA SER A 951 -17.65 -59.46 66.50
C SER A 951 -17.09 -60.50 67.46
N VAL A 952 -16.04 -60.17 68.24
CA VAL A 952 -15.50 -61.05 69.28
C VAL A 952 -16.37 -61.03 70.54
N TYR A 953 -17.01 -59.90 70.88
CA TYR A 953 -17.94 -59.82 72.01
C TYR A 953 -19.32 -60.41 71.73
N THR A 954 -19.77 -60.51 70.47
CA THR A 954 -21.02 -61.19 70.10
C THR A 954 -20.88 -62.71 69.93
N ALA A 955 -19.66 -63.26 70.01
CA ALA A 955 -19.39 -64.70 69.99
C ALA A 955 -19.22 -65.32 71.40
N GLN A 956 -19.41 -64.53 72.46
CA GLN A 956 -19.32 -64.98 73.87
C GLN A 956 -20.63 -64.74 74.69
N THR A 957 -21.76 -64.62 74.00
CA THR A 957 -23.12 -64.82 74.53
C THR A 957 -23.79 -65.87 73.69
#